data_AF-A0A8H5JMZ5-F1
#
_entry.id   AF-A0A8H5JMZ5-F1
#
_cell.length_a   1.000
_cell.length_b   1.000
_cell.length_c   1.000
_cell.angle_alpha   90.00
_cell.angle_beta   90.00
_cell.angle_gamma   90.00
#
_symmetry.space_group_name_H-M   'P 1'
#
loop_
_entity.id
_entity.type
_entity.pdbx_description
1 polymer ?
#
loop_
_entity_poly.entity_id
_entity_poly.type
_entity_poly.pdbx_seq_one_letter_code
_entity_poly.pdbx_strand_id
1 'polypeptide(L)'
;MPGKIENGTPKDFNSEDDLVSAAKSLLERAFKSYHGYYGLCSTSCQVYDTAWVAMIPKTTNNVKHWLFPECLHYLLKTQAADGSWGCLPSTQTASILDTASAVLALMSHVREPLQILDVSPDELSLRIEQGIASLKRQLAVWNDVEETNHIGVELIVPALLDMLEKELGASAFAFPCRDVLDRIHEEKLSHFDLEKVYGKPSSVLHSLEAFLGKLDFDRLSHHLYRGSMMASPSSTAAYLIGASKWDDEAEDYLRHVMRNGAGHGDGGISGTFPTTHFECSWIIATLLEGGFTVKQIDGDGLRGLSTILVNALRDEKGVIGFAPHTTDVDDTAKALLALSLVDQHASPDIMIKVFEGKNHFTTFGLERDPSLTSNLHVLLSLLKQPNLSKYYPQILKTTLFICQWWWDSDHHVKDKWNLSHLYPTMLLVEAFTEVLHLIDDGSLSGVFDDDLGCKIGLSVFQAVLRIVLNQDDDGSWEGYREQICYAILALAQARHVCFFTHMEDKIQSCIYRGVSWLKTSKFHSQDLTWTSKTAYEVGFVAEAYKLAALQSASLEVPAATVGHSLTSALPSSDLERYMQLVRKTALFSPLEEWELRASIIESSFFMPLLQTQRVEIYPRDNIKIDEDKYLSIIPFTWIGCNNRSRTFASNRWLYDMMYLSLLGYQTDEYMEAVAGPVFGDISLLHQTIDKIIDNTGVNSSGTNGTARNRNGHQHKPTRIGQVEDTLTRFINSVLNHKDVLRSSSSDQNTLRQELKTFMHAHATQVEDNSRFSQQASSEVFSSPEQSYFQWVNSTGGSHVACAYSFAFSNCLMSENLLQGRDAFPSVTQKYLISSIMRHATNMCRMYNDYGSIARDDAERNVNSMHFPEFAVCKGASQSLNDRKERLSEVARYEQDCLDRALEALERQSRDDAGDCAGSAEGRKLKIVKLFCDVTDLYDQLYVIKDLSSSMK
;
A
#
# COMPACT_ATOMS: atom_id res chain seq x y z
N MET A 1 38.61 26.58 -0.50
CA MET A 1 38.14 25.75 -1.63
C MET A 1 37.18 24.74 -1.05
N PRO A 2 35.96 24.56 -1.59
CA PRO A 2 35.10 23.46 -1.19
C PRO A 2 35.85 22.14 -1.41
N GLY A 3 35.76 21.21 -0.47
CA GLY A 3 36.34 19.88 -0.60
C GLY A 3 35.62 19.11 -1.71
N LYS A 4 36.35 18.26 -2.45
CA LYS A 4 35.69 17.24 -3.29
C LYS A 4 34.80 16.39 -2.38
N ILE A 5 33.63 15.98 -2.85
CA ILE A 5 32.79 14.99 -2.16
C ILE A 5 33.60 13.69 -2.14
N GLU A 6 34.21 13.38 -1.01
CA GLU A 6 34.86 12.09 -0.78
C GLU A 6 33.82 11.13 -0.19
N ASN A 7 33.32 10.23 -1.05
CA ASN A 7 32.60 9.05 -0.58
C ASN A 7 33.61 8.19 0.19
N GLY A 8 33.38 8.04 1.50
CA GLY A 8 34.27 7.24 2.35
C GLY A 8 34.33 5.80 1.86
N THR A 9 35.53 5.22 1.83
CA THR A 9 35.69 3.77 1.63
C THR A 9 35.01 3.02 2.78
N PRO A 10 34.28 1.92 2.52
CA PRO A 10 33.67 1.12 3.58
C PRO A 10 34.75 0.66 4.56
N LYS A 11 34.63 1.08 5.82
CA LYS A 11 35.40 0.51 6.94
C LYS A 11 34.51 -0.49 7.66
N ASP A 12 35.10 -1.61 8.07
CA ASP A 12 34.45 -2.53 9.00
C ASP A 12 34.32 -1.85 10.36
N PHE A 13 33.08 -1.55 10.77
CA PHE A 13 32.77 -0.99 12.09
C PHE A 13 32.67 -2.14 13.09
N ASN A 14 33.70 -2.27 13.95
CA ASN A 14 33.85 -3.37 14.90
C ASN A 14 33.55 -2.96 16.35
N SER A 15 33.39 -1.65 16.64
CA SER A 15 33.08 -1.11 17.95
C SER A 15 32.13 0.10 17.89
N GLU A 16 31.47 0.42 19.00
CA GLU A 16 30.63 1.63 19.16
C GLU A 16 31.44 2.92 18.88
N ASP A 17 32.70 2.96 19.34
CA ASP A 17 33.61 4.09 19.09
C ASP A 17 33.87 4.30 17.59
N ASP A 18 33.90 3.22 16.79
CA ASP A 18 34.06 3.32 15.34
C ASP A 18 32.82 3.94 14.67
N LEU A 19 31.61 3.61 15.14
CA LEU A 19 30.35 4.17 14.62
C LEU A 19 30.22 5.66 14.95
N VAL A 20 30.55 6.07 16.17
CA VAL A 20 30.54 7.48 16.57
C VAL A 20 31.55 8.29 15.74
N SER A 21 32.75 7.74 15.52
CA SER A 21 33.78 8.36 14.67
C SER A 21 33.30 8.50 13.22
N ALA A 22 32.62 7.48 12.69
CA ALA A 22 32.05 7.50 11.34
C ALA A 22 30.93 8.54 11.20
N ALA A 23 30.02 8.63 12.18
CA ALA A 23 28.97 9.63 12.20
C ALA A 23 29.53 11.06 12.23
N LYS A 24 30.56 11.32 13.05
CA LYS A 24 31.29 12.60 13.04
C LYS A 24 31.93 12.90 11.69
N SER A 25 32.58 11.90 11.10
CA SER A 25 33.21 12.03 9.77
C SER A 25 32.18 12.36 8.69
N LEU A 26 30.99 11.74 8.70
CA LEU A 26 29.89 12.05 7.80
C LEU A 26 29.43 13.50 7.95
N LEU A 27 29.15 13.94 9.17
CA LEU A 27 28.73 15.31 9.46
C LEU A 27 29.79 16.33 9.01
N GLU A 28 31.07 16.06 9.28
CA GLU A 28 32.17 16.91 8.84
C GLU A 28 32.32 16.97 7.32
N ARG A 29 32.22 15.84 6.62
CA ARG A 29 32.31 15.80 5.16
C ARG A 29 31.15 16.54 4.51
N ALA A 30 29.91 16.30 4.98
CA ALA A 30 28.74 17.03 4.50
C ALA A 30 28.91 18.54 4.70
N PHE A 31 29.37 18.98 5.87
CA PHE A 31 29.59 20.39 6.14
C PHE A 31 30.75 20.99 5.32
N LYS A 32 31.86 20.26 5.12
CA LYS A 32 33.00 20.71 4.29
C LYS A 32 32.66 20.78 2.79
N SER A 33 31.71 19.97 2.33
CA SER A 33 31.20 19.99 0.95
C SER A 33 30.22 21.13 0.69
N TYR A 34 29.67 21.76 1.72
CA TYR A 34 28.74 22.88 1.57
C TYR A 34 29.43 24.12 0.97
N HIS A 35 28.86 24.64 -0.11
CA HIS A 35 29.25 25.90 -0.73
C HIS A 35 28.22 27.01 -0.42
N GLY A 36 28.66 28.17 0.10
CA GLY A 36 27.74 29.24 0.49
C GLY A 36 26.83 29.78 -0.64
N TYR A 37 27.30 29.72 -1.89
CA TYR A 37 26.51 30.05 -3.10
C TYR A 37 25.76 28.84 -3.70
N TYR A 38 26.48 27.80 -4.13
CA TYR A 38 25.88 26.67 -4.83
C TYR A 38 25.26 25.59 -3.94
N GLY A 39 25.42 25.66 -2.62
CA GLY A 39 24.87 24.68 -1.68
C GLY A 39 25.70 23.41 -1.53
N LEU A 40 25.07 22.38 -0.97
CA LEU A 40 25.50 21.01 -0.82
C LEU A 40 24.62 20.10 -1.70
N CYS A 41 25.24 19.09 -2.32
CA CYS A 41 24.55 18.03 -3.04
C CYS A 41 25.41 16.77 -3.12
N SER A 42 24.92 15.63 -2.66
CA SER A 42 25.54 14.30 -2.80
C SER A 42 24.70 13.33 -3.63
N THR A 43 23.78 13.85 -4.45
CA THR A 43 22.91 13.04 -5.30
C THR A 43 23.68 12.41 -6.46
N SER A 44 23.35 11.16 -6.79
CA SER A 44 23.97 10.44 -7.92
C SER A 44 23.69 11.12 -9.27
N CYS A 45 24.54 10.84 -10.26
CA CYS A 45 24.28 11.29 -11.63
C CYS A 45 23.01 10.64 -12.19
N GLN A 46 22.25 11.38 -12.99
CA GLN A 46 21.06 10.93 -13.69
C GLN A 46 21.28 11.07 -15.20
N VAL A 47 20.98 10.02 -15.95
CA VAL A 47 21.19 9.99 -17.41
C VAL A 47 20.30 11.03 -18.08
N TYR A 48 19.05 11.13 -17.65
CA TYR A 48 18.09 12.14 -18.11
C TYR A 48 18.67 13.56 -18.13
N ASP A 49 19.15 14.06 -17.00
CA ASP A 49 19.71 15.40 -16.90
C ASP A 49 21.02 15.54 -17.66
N THR A 50 21.86 14.51 -17.64
CA THR A 50 23.10 14.47 -18.41
C THR A 50 22.83 14.62 -19.91
N ALA A 51 21.77 13.98 -20.42
CA ALA A 51 21.38 14.06 -21.83
C ALA A 51 20.92 15.46 -22.22
N TRP A 52 20.13 16.14 -21.38
CA TRP A 52 19.73 17.52 -21.61
C TRP A 52 20.92 18.49 -21.63
N VAL A 53 21.86 18.34 -20.69
CA VAL A 53 23.06 19.17 -20.64
C VAL A 53 23.99 18.91 -21.85
N ALA A 54 24.04 17.68 -22.36
CA ALA A 54 24.79 17.32 -23.56
C ALA A 54 24.29 18.04 -24.83
N MET A 55 23.05 18.53 -24.84
CA MET A 55 22.41 19.17 -25.99
C MET A 55 22.49 20.71 -25.99
N ILE A 56 23.32 21.33 -25.14
CA ILE A 56 23.43 22.80 -25.07
C ILE A 56 24.43 23.32 -26.12
N PRO A 57 24.00 24.00 -27.19
CA PRO A 57 24.93 24.66 -28.10
C PRO A 57 25.28 26.06 -27.58
N LYS A 58 26.53 26.50 -27.78
CA LYS A 58 26.96 27.89 -27.57
C LYS A 58 27.71 28.40 -28.79
N THR A 59 27.47 29.65 -29.17
CA THR A 59 28.25 30.34 -30.21
C THR A 59 29.22 31.32 -29.56
N THR A 60 30.51 31.04 -29.65
CA THR A 60 31.59 31.92 -29.16
C THR A 60 32.48 32.30 -30.34
N ASN A 61 32.78 33.59 -30.52
CA ASN A 61 33.58 34.09 -31.65
C ASN A 61 33.08 33.59 -33.03
N ASN A 62 31.75 33.60 -33.23
CA ASN A 62 31.08 33.06 -34.43
C ASN A 62 31.28 31.56 -34.70
N VAL A 63 31.76 30.79 -33.72
CA VAL A 63 31.89 29.33 -33.81
C VAL A 63 30.91 28.67 -32.85
N LYS A 64 29.99 27.88 -33.42
CA LYS A 64 29.05 27.04 -32.66
C LYS A 64 29.76 25.78 -32.16
N HIS A 65 29.58 25.45 -30.88
CA HIS A 65 30.13 24.26 -30.24
C HIS A 65 29.15 23.76 -29.16
N TRP A 66 29.22 22.48 -28.82
CA TRP A 66 28.54 21.95 -27.64
C TRP A 66 29.21 22.49 -26.37
N LEU A 67 28.43 22.97 -25.41
CA LEU A 67 28.98 23.60 -24.21
C LEU A 67 29.64 22.60 -23.26
N PHE A 68 29.10 21.38 -23.22
CA PHE A 68 29.48 20.28 -22.33
C PHE A 68 29.70 18.97 -23.13
N PRO A 69 30.75 18.88 -23.95
CA PRO A 69 31.06 17.66 -24.70
C PRO A 69 31.29 16.44 -23.79
N GLU A 70 31.70 16.64 -22.53
CA GLU A 70 31.90 15.59 -21.53
C GLU A 70 30.61 14.80 -21.27
N CYS A 71 29.45 15.45 -21.28
CA CYS A 71 28.16 14.79 -21.07
C CYS A 71 27.85 13.76 -22.17
N LEU A 72 28.21 14.03 -23.44
CA LEU A 72 28.09 13.04 -24.51
C LEU A 72 28.92 11.79 -24.21
N HIS A 73 30.17 11.97 -23.79
CA HIS A 73 31.07 10.87 -23.46
C HIS A 73 30.55 10.04 -22.29
N TYR A 74 29.93 10.70 -21.31
CA TYR A 74 29.25 10.02 -20.21
C TYR A 74 28.12 9.11 -20.73
N LEU A 75 27.27 9.59 -21.64
CA LEU A 75 26.20 8.78 -22.24
C LEU A 75 26.77 7.56 -22.98
N LEU A 76 27.80 7.75 -23.80
CA LEU A 76 28.45 6.65 -24.55
C LEU A 76 29.06 5.60 -23.62
N LYS A 77 29.66 6.05 -22.51
CA LYS A 77 30.25 5.19 -21.47
C LYS A 77 29.21 4.39 -20.69
N THR A 78 28.02 4.95 -20.49
CA THR A 78 26.98 4.40 -19.60
C THR A 78 25.88 3.62 -20.30
N GLN A 79 25.90 3.53 -21.63
CA GLN A 79 24.96 2.67 -22.35
C GLN A 79 25.17 1.20 -21.99
N ALA A 80 24.09 0.53 -21.59
CA ALA A 80 24.10 -0.89 -21.29
C ALA A 80 24.22 -1.75 -22.56
N ALA A 81 24.58 -3.03 -22.39
CA ALA A 81 24.76 -3.96 -23.50
C ALA A 81 23.48 -4.22 -24.32
N ASP A 82 22.30 -4.05 -23.73
CA ASP A 82 21.02 -4.16 -24.41
C ASP A 82 20.59 -2.85 -25.12
N GLY A 83 21.39 -1.80 -25.02
CA GLY A 83 21.15 -0.48 -25.57
C GLY A 83 20.41 0.49 -24.64
N SER A 84 19.96 0.06 -23.46
CA SER A 84 19.26 0.92 -22.48
C SER A 84 20.21 1.83 -21.71
N TRP A 85 19.62 2.81 -21.01
CA TRP A 85 20.24 3.53 -19.90
C TRP A 85 19.33 3.47 -18.68
N GLY A 86 19.92 3.48 -17.48
CA GLY A 86 19.16 3.63 -16.23
C GLY A 86 18.17 2.51 -15.92
N CYS A 87 18.38 1.31 -16.47
CA CYS A 87 17.46 0.18 -16.27
C CYS A 87 17.42 -0.24 -14.79
N LEU A 88 16.23 -0.13 -14.19
CA LEU A 88 15.95 -0.49 -12.80
C LEU A 88 14.80 -1.50 -12.74
N PRO A 89 14.95 -2.62 -12.01
CA PRO A 89 13.86 -3.57 -11.83
C PRO A 89 12.62 -2.98 -11.13
N SER A 90 12.83 -1.96 -10.28
CA SER A 90 11.78 -1.33 -9.47
C SER A 90 10.93 -0.31 -10.23
N THR A 91 11.39 0.21 -11.37
CA THR A 91 10.62 1.16 -12.17
C THR A 91 11.03 1.13 -13.65
N GLN A 92 10.05 0.88 -14.51
CA GLN A 92 10.24 0.90 -15.96
C GLN A 92 10.19 2.32 -16.49
N THR A 93 9.38 3.18 -15.88
CA THR A 93 9.26 4.59 -16.25
C THR A 93 10.61 5.32 -16.23
N ALA A 94 11.44 5.14 -15.20
CA ALA A 94 12.75 5.81 -15.12
C ALA A 94 13.68 5.37 -16.26
N SER A 95 13.72 4.07 -16.55
CA SER A 95 14.50 3.49 -17.66
C SER A 95 14.07 4.03 -19.03
N ILE A 96 12.76 4.19 -19.23
CA ILE A 96 12.19 4.77 -20.46
C ILE A 96 12.65 6.22 -20.62
N LEU A 97 12.56 7.02 -19.55
CA LEU A 97 12.99 8.42 -19.56
C LEU A 97 14.50 8.57 -19.83
N ASP A 98 15.33 7.79 -19.14
CA ASP A 98 16.79 7.79 -19.32
C ASP A 98 17.17 7.34 -20.74
N THR A 99 16.57 6.27 -21.25
CA THR A 99 16.85 5.76 -22.60
C THR A 99 16.39 6.75 -23.67
N ALA A 100 15.18 7.29 -23.56
CA ALA A 100 14.62 8.21 -24.55
C ALA A 100 15.42 9.53 -24.64
N SER A 101 15.78 10.11 -23.49
CA SER A 101 16.58 11.35 -23.44
C SER A 101 18.00 11.12 -23.97
N ALA A 102 18.65 10.02 -23.61
CA ALA A 102 19.98 9.68 -24.13
C ALA A 102 19.99 9.51 -25.65
N VAL A 103 19.00 8.79 -26.21
CA VAL A 103 18.85 8.65 -27.67
C VAL A 103 18.66 10.02 -28.34
N LEU A 104 17.81 10.89 -27.77
CA LEU A 104 17.58 12.23 -28.30
C LEU A 104 18.87 13.07 -28.33
N ALA A 105 19.69 12.98 -27.28
CA ALA A 105 20.99 13.63 -27.24
C ALA A 105 21.94 13.09 -28.32
N LEU A 106 22.07 11.76 -28.45
CA LEU A 106 22.91 11.16 -29.50
C LEU A 106 22.48 11.59 -30.91
N MET A 107 21.17 11.64 -31.19
CA MET A 107 20.63 12.12 -32.47
C MET A 107 20.98 13.59 -32.74
N SER A 108 20.93 14.43 -31.70
CA SER A 108 21.31 15.84 -31.80
C SER A 108 22.80 16.01 -32.18
N HIS A 109 23.68 15.17 -31.61
CA HIS A 109 25.11 15.15 -31.93
C HIS A 109 25.40 14.59 -33.32
N VAL A 110 24.63 13.63 -33.82
CA VAL A 110 24.75 13.16 -35.22
C VAL A 110 24.32 14.24 -36.21
N ARG A 111 23.23 14.95 -35.91
CA ARG A 111 22.74 16.05 -36.75
C ARG A 111 23.73 17.21 -36.81
N GLU A 112 24.34 17.55 -35.67
CA GLU A 112 25.35 18.60 -35.57
C GLU A 112 26.61 18.09 -34.82
N PRO A 113 27.58 17.47 -35.50
CA PRO A 113 28.78 16.91 -34.84
C PRO A 113 29.66 17.96 -34.14
N LEU A 114 29.66 19.20 -34.64
CA LEU A 114 30.43 20.34 -34.15
C LEU A 114 31.90 19.97 -33.83
N GLN A 115 32.35 20.10 -32.57
CA GLN A 115 33.72 19.84 -32.15
C GLN A 115 34.03 18.38 -31.78
N ILE A 116 33.07 17.46 -31.91
CA ILE A 116 33.25 16.04 -31.58
C ILE A 116 33.93 15.35 -32.77
N LEU A 117 35.20 14.98 -32.62
CA LEU A 117 36.04 14.40 -33.69
C LEU A 117 36.59 13.02 -33.32
N ASP A 118 36.46 12.64 -32.06
CA ASP A 118 36.99 11.43 -31.45
C ASP A 118 35.97 10.28 -31.40
N VAL A 119 34.72 10.54 -31.75
CA VAL A 119 33.66 9.52 -31.90
C VAL A 119 33.25 9.43 -33.37
N SER A 120 33.29 8.23 -33.93
CA SER A 120 32.93 8.03 -35.34
C SER A 120 31.41 8.12 -35.58
N PRO A 121 30.94 8.62 -36.74
CA PRO A 121 29.52 8.62 -37.08
C PRO A 121 28.88 7.22 -37.07
N ASP A 122 29.64 6.18 -37.46
CA ASP A 122 29.18 4.80 -37.47
C ASP A 122 28.96 4.28 -36.04
N GLU A 123 29.84 4.64 -35.10
CA GLU A 123 29.64 4.32 -33.69
C GLU A 123 28.39 4.99 -33.13
N LEU A 124 28.21 6.30 -33.33
CA LEU A 124 27.01 7.01 -32.87
C LEU A 124 25.74 6.40 -33.47
N SER A 125 25.75 6.06 -34.76
CA SER A 125 24.62 5.43 -35.44
C SER A 125 24.27 4.08 -34.82
N LEU A 126 25.26 3.22 -34.55
CA LEU A 126 25.05 1.94 -33.88
C LEU A 126 24.45 2.11 -32.47
N ARG A 127 24.96 3.06 -31.70
CA ARG A 127 24.50 3.37 -30.33
C ARG A 127 23.04 3.82 -30.34
N ILE A 128 22.66 4.67 -31.31
CA ILE A 128 21.28 5.12 -31.53
C ILE A 128 20.37 3.96 -31.92
N GLU A 129 20.78 3.11 -32.87
CA GLU A 129 20.00 1.94 -33.29
C GLU A 129 19.69 1.00 -32.12
N GLN A 130 20.71 0.72 -31.29
CA GLN A 130 20.56 -0.09 -30.07
C GLN A 130 19.63 0.57 -29.05
N GLY A 131 19.78 1.88 -28.84
CA GLY A 131 18.92 2.66 -27.93
C GLY A 131 17.45 2.67 -28.36
N ILE A 132 17.17 2.91 -29.65
CA ILE A 132 15.81 2.86 -30.20
C ILE A 132 15.22 1.45 -30.07
N ALA A 133 16.01 0.41 -30.37
CA ALA A 133 15.55 -0.97 -30.22
C ALA A 133 15.22 -1.30 -28.75
N SER A 134 16.01 -0.80 -27.80
CA SER A 134 15.75 -0.95 -26.37
C SER A 134 14.50 -0.20 -25.93
N LEU A 135 14.36 1.08 -26.32
CA LEU A 135 13.19 1.90 -26.00
C LEU A 135 11.89 1.25 -26.50
N LYS A 136 11.88 0.70 -27.72
CA LYS A 136 10.73 -0.04 -28.25
C LYS A 136 10.36 -1.26 -27.41
N ARG A 137 11.35 -2.03 -26.92
CA ARG A 137 11.11 -3.17 -26.04
C ARG A 137 10.55 -2.73 -24.68
N GLN A 138 11.12 -1.67 -24.10
CA GLN A 138 10.66 -1.13 -22.81
C GLN A 138 9.21 -0.63 -22.91
N LEU A 139 8.88 0.16 -23.93
CA LEU A 139 7.51 0.63 -24.16
C LEU A 139 6.52 -0.51 -24.38
N ALA A 140 6.93 -1.59 -25.06
CA ALA A 140 6.07 -2.74 -25.33
C ALA A 140 5.60 -3.49 -24.06
N VAL A 141 6.39 -3.43 -22.97
CA VAL A 141 6.09 -4.09 -21.70
C VAL A 141 5.78 -3.10 -20.57
N TRP A 142 5.58 -1.82 -20.91
CA TRP A 142 5.45 -0.74 -19.93
C TRP A 142 4.17 -0.87 -19.10
N ASN A 143 4.31 -1.27 -17.84
CA ASN A 143 3.17 -1.60 -16.97
C ASN A 143 3.07 -0.76 -15.68
N ASP A 144 4.02 0.13 -15.39
CA ASP A 144 3.99 1.01 -14.21
C ASP A 144 3.42 2.42 -14.48
N VAL A 145 2.89 2.71 -15.68
CA VAL A 145 2.41 4.05 -16.07
C VAL A 145 1.26 4.62 -15.23
N GLU A 146 0.37 3.77 -14.70
CA GLU A 146 -0.73 4.22 -13.83
C GLU A 146 -0.30 4.31 -12.36
N GLU A 147 0.74 3.57 -11.97
CA GLU A 147 1.25 3.51 -10.59
C GLU A 147 2.40 4.49 -10.35
N THR A 148 3.04 4.98 -11.42
CA THR A 148 4.22 5.82 -11.37
C THR A 148 3.90 7.22 -10.89
N ASN A 149 4.75 7.74 -10.01
CA ASN A 149 4.66 9.10 -9.46
C ASN A 149 5.93 9.92 -9.74
N HIS A 150 6.73 9.54 -10.74
CA HIS A 150 7.90 10.34 -11.14
C HIS A 150 7.46 11.75 -11.59
N ILE A 151 8.22 12.75 -11.16
CA ILE A 151 7.87 14.17 -11.30
C ILE A 151 7.71 14.55 -12.77
N GLY A 152 6.49 14.92 -13.14
CA GLY A 152 6.17 15.44 -14.48
C GLY A 152 6.18 14.40 -15.58
N VAL A 153 6.18 13.10 -15.25
CA VAL A 153 6.18 11.99 -16.22
C VAL A 153 5.08 12.15 -17.28
N GLU A 154 3.90 12.60 -16.87
CA GLU A 154 2.73 12.80 -17.72
C GLU A 154 2.90 13.96 -18.72
N LEU A 155 3.90 14.82 -18.52
CA LEU A 155 4.25 15.91 -19.44
C LEU A 155 5.53 15.60 -20.23
N ILE A 156 6.51 14.97 -19.57
CA ILE A 156 7.85 14.72 -20.10
C ILE A 156 7.84 13.58 -21.11
N VAL A 157 7.20 12.44 -20.81
CA VAL A 157 7.25 11.27 -21.71
C VAL A 157 6.62 11.59 -23.06
N PRO A 158 5.41 12.19 -23.15
CA PRO A 158 4.84 12.58 -24.44
C PRO A 158 5.75 13.56 -25.20
N ALA A 159 6.32 14.56 -24.52
CA ALA A 159 7.20 15.55 -25.16
C ALA A 159 8.49 14.91 -25.71
N LEU A 160 9.10 13.96 -24.98
CA LEU A 160 10.28 13.22 -25.44
C LEU A 160 9.98 12.34 -26.65
N LEU A 161 8.86 11.61 -26.64
CA LEU A 161 8.45 10.78 -27.77
C LEU A 161 8.19 11.64 -29.00
N ASP A 162 7.49 12.77 -28.87
CA ASP A 162 7.26 13.72 -29.97
C ASP A 162 8.57 14.25 -30.56
N MET A 163 9.55 14.60 -29.71
CA MET A 163 10.87 15.05 -30.15
C MET A 163 11.62 13.96 -30.91
N LEU A 164 11.62 12.72 -30.41
CA LEU A 164 12.26 11.58 -31.06
C LEU A 164 11.61 11.26 -32.41
N GLU A 165 10.29 11.23 -32.50
CA GLU A 165 9.58 10.97 -33.76
C GLU A 165 9.87 12.06 -34.80
N LYS A 166 10.02 13.32 -34.37
CA LYS A 166 10.43 14.42 -35.23
C LYS A 166 11.85 14.24 -35.78
N GLU A 167 12.81 13.81 -34.96
CA GLU A 167 14.18 13.51 -35.42
C GLU A 167 14.21 12.29 -36.35
N LEU A 168 13.35 11.30 -36.13
CA LEU A 168 13.25 10.09 -36.98
C LEU A 168 12.46 10.33 -38.27
N GLY A 169 11.66 11.39 -38.35
CA GLY A 169 10.78 11.69 -39.49
C GLY A 169 9.65 10.68 -39.68
N ALA A 170 9.30 9.90 -38.65
CA ALA A 170 8.25 8.89 -38.69
C ALA A 170 7.67 8.66 -37.29
N SER A 171 6.37 8.31 -37.22
CA SER A 171 5.79 7.80 -35.98
C SER A 171 6.33 6.39 -35.74
N ALA A 172 7.20 6.27 -34.75
CA ALA A 172 8.06 5.11 -34.56
C ALA A 172 7.72 4.30 -33.30
N PHE A 173 6.86 4.84 -32.42
CA PHE A 173 6.56 4.26 -31.11
C PHE A 173 5.07 3.98 -30.95
N ALA A 174 4.69 2.71 -31.14
CA ALA A 174 3.38 2.19 -30.77
C ALA A 174 3.55 1.22 -29.60
N PHE A 175 2.70 1.35 -28.57
CA PHE A 175 2.79 0.54 -27.36
C PHE A 175 1.43 0.40 -26.66
N PRO A 176 1.22 -0.69 -25.88
CA PRO A 176 -0.10 -1.04 -25.35
C PRO A 176 -0.75 0.03 -24.45
N CYS A 177 0.05 0.74 -23.65
CA CYS A 177 -0.44 1.72 -22.68
C CYS A 177 -0.50 3.17 -23.20
N ARG A 178 -0.44 3.39 -24.53
CA ARG A 178 -0.48 4.73 -25.13
C ARG A 178 -1.73 5.52 -24.75
N ASP A 179 -2.91 4.90 -24.83
CA ASP A 179 -4.18 5.55 -24.50
C ASP A 179 -4.25 6.00 -23.03
N VAL A 180 -3.59 5.25 -22.14
CA VAL A 180 -3.49 5.59 -20.71
C VAL A 180 -2.61 6.81 -20.51
N LEU A 181 -1.43 6.83 -21.13
CA LEU A 181 -0.52 7.97 -21.07
C LEU A 181 -1.19 9.23 -21.64
N ASP A 182 -1.84 9.13 -22.79
CA ASP A 182 -2.50 10.26 -23.46
C ASP A 182 -3.65 10.81 -22.58
N ARG A 183 -4.44 9.93 -21.93
CA ARG A 183 -5.48 10.35 -20.97
C ARG A 183 -4.91 11.13 -19.79
N ILE A 184 -3.86 10.61 -19.13
CA ILE A 184 -3.24 11.29 -17.97
C ILE A 184 -2.61 12.63 -18.42
N HIS A 185 -2.02 12.67 -19.62
CA HIS A 185 -1.49 13.89 -20.22
C HIS A 185 -2.57 14.96 -20.45
N GLU A 186 -3.69 14.58 -21.07
CA GLU A 186 -4.83 15.46 -21.33
C GLU A 186 -5.46 15.98 -20.03
N GLU A 187 -5.65 15.10 -19.05
CA GLU A 187 -6.15 15.47 -17.72
C GLU A 187 -5.24 16.52 -17.07
N LYS A 188 -3.91 16.33 -17.13
CA LYS A 188 -2.95 17.29 -16.58
C LYS A 188 -3.00 18.62 -17.31
N LEU A 189 -3.02 18.60 -18.65
CA LEU A 189 -3.06 19.81 -19.47
C LEU A 189 -4.37 20.58 -19.31
N SER A 190 -5.51 19.90 -19.09
CA SER A 190 -6.81 20.57 -18.90
C SER A 190 -6.85 21.50 -17.68
N HIS A 191 -5.98 21.27 -16.70
CA HIS A 191 -5.82 22.09 -15.49
C HIS A 191 -4.60 23.03 -15.58
N PHE A 192 -3.86 22.98 -16.69
CA PHE A 192 -2.58 23.67 -16.84
C PHE A 192 -2.71 24.90 -17.74
N ASP A 193 -2.41 26.08 -17.18
CA ASP A 193 -2.38 27.34 -17.91
C ASP A 193 -0.93 27.78 -18.08
N LEU A 194 -0.42 27.67 -19.31
CA LEU A 194 0.96 28.02 -19.68
C LEU A 194 1.30 29.47 -19.33
N GLU A 195 0.33 30.41 -19.37
CA GLU A 195 0.61 31.81 -19.04
C GLU A 195 0.91 32.00 -17.54
N LYS A 196 0.45 31.09 -16.66
CA LYS A 196 0.79 31.14 -15.24
C LYS A 196 2.25 30.81 -14.97
N VAL A 197 2.92 30.08 -15.88
CA VAL A 197 4.34 29.73 -15.75
C VAL A 197 5.20 30.98 -15.70
N TYR A 198 4.84 32.04 -16.42
CA TYR A 198 5.55 33.33 -16.43
C TYR A 198 5.31 34.20 -15.18
N GLY A 199 4.43 33.76 -14.28
CA GLY A 199 3.99 34.54 -13.14
C GLY A 199 4.77 34.21 -11.87
N LYS A 200 4.14 33.47 -10.96
CA LYS A 200 4.77 33.03 -9.72
C LYS A 200 5.48 31.69 -9.94
N PRO A 201 6.61 31.44 -9.25
CA PRO A 201 7.25 30.14 -9.27
C PRO A 201 6.26 29.01 -8.95
N SER A 202 6.38 27.90 -9.69
CA SER A 202 5.60 26.69 -9.51
C SER A 202 6.48 25.47 -9.77
N SER A 203 6.03 24.28 -9.35
CA SER A 203 6.77 23.02 -9.54
C SER A 203 7.07 22.70 -11.00
N VAL A 204 6.36 23.30 -11.96
CA VAL A 204 6.64 23.12 -13.40
C VAL A 204 7.99 23.70 -13.81
N LEU A 205 8.54 24.67 -13.06
CA LEU A 205 9.90 25.17 -13.32
C LEU A 205 10.95 24.07 -13.18
N HIS A 206 10.66 22.97 -12.49
CA HIS A 206 11.54 21.83 -12.40
C HIS A 206 11.57 21.01 -13.69
N SER A 207 10.60 21.14 -14.61
CA SER A 207 10.46 20.31 -15.83
C SER A 207 10.22 21.13 -17.12
N LEU A 208 10.92 22.27 -17.27
CA LEU A 208 10.72 23.18 -18.42
C LEU A 208 11.07 22.56 -19.77
N GLU A 209 11.93 21.55 -19.80
CA GLU A 209 12.36 20.85 -21.01
C GLU A 209 11.20 20.20 -21.78
N ALA A 210 10.11 19.83 -21.11
CA ALA A 210 8.90 19.31 -21.74
C ALA A 210 8.15 20.37 -22.60
N PHE A 211 8.53 21.64 -22.46
CA PHE A 211 7.88 22.80 -23.09
C PHE A 211 8.75 23.52 -24.11
N LEU A 212 9.88 22.93 -24.53
CA LEU A 212 10.67 23.48 -25.62
C LEU A 212 9.83 23.66 -26.90
N GLY A 213 9.87 24.87 -27.46
CA GLY A 213 9.04 25.27 -28.60
C GLY A 213 7.57 25.57 -28.27
N LYS A 214 7.14 25.40 -27.01
CA LYS A 214 5.78 25.72 -26.52
C LYS A 214 5.75 26.99 -25.65
N LEU A 215 6.83 27.26 -24.91
CA LEU A 215 7.02 28.48 -24.11
C LEU A 215 8.00 29.45 -24.78
N ASP A 216 7.75 30.74 -24.59
CA ASP A 216 8.76 31.81 -24.76
C ASP A 216 9.72 31.83 -23.56
N PHE A 217 10.92 31.27 -23.74
CA PHE A 217 11.93 31.17 -22.67
C PHE A 217 12.58 32.51 -22.31
N ASP A 218 12.49 33.54 -23.15
CA ASP A 218 13.03 34.88 -22.84
C ASP A 218 12.27 35.54 -21.68
N ARG A 219 11.02 35.14 -21.46
CA ARG A 219 10.18 35.61 -20.34
C ARG A 219 10.50 34.90 -19.03
N LEU A 220 11.33 33.87 -19.00
CA LEU A 220 11.55 33.02 -17.82
C LEU A 220 12.79 33.41 -16.99
N SER A 221 13.64 34.32 -17.47
CA SER A 221 14.91 34.66 -16.79
C SER A 221 14.75 35.10 -15.33
N HIS A 222 13.59 35.68 -14.99
CA HIS A 222 13.28 36.16 -13.64
C HIS A 222 13.00 35.03 -12.63
N HIS A 223 12.86 33.78 -13.09
CA HIS A 223 12.74 32.60 -12.23
C HIS A 223 14.09 32.01 -11.82
N LEU A 224 15.19 32.44 -12.43
CA LEU A 224 16.52 31.97 -12.06
C LEU A 224 16.81 32.32 -10.61
N TYR A 225 17.33 31.33 -9.90
CA TYR A 225 17.92 31.53 -8.58
C TYR A 225 19.31 30.92 -8.57
N ARG A 226 20.32 31.78 -8.38
CA ARG A 226 21.74 31.42 -8.41
C ARG A 226 22.15 30.64 -9.67
N GLY A 227 21.60 31.05 -10.82
CA GLY A 227 21.80 30.41 -12.12
C GLY A 227 20.94 29.16 -12.39
N SER A 228 20.18 28.65 -11.42
CA SER A 228 19.36 27.45 -11.61
C SER A 228 17.88 27.77 -11.88
N MET A 229 17.24 26.98 -12.73
CA MET A 229 15.79 26.88 -12.82
C MET A 229 15.30 25.81 -11.83
N MET A 230 14.82 26.26 -10.66
CA MET A 230 14.29 25.39 -9.58
C MET A 230 15.21 24.19 -9.27
N ALA A 231 16.52 24.45 -9.17
CA ALA A 231 17.54 23.44 -8.87
C ALA A 231 17.55 22.21 -9.81
N SER A 232 17.03 22.34 -11.04
CA SER A 232 17.05 21.27 -12.06
C SER A 232 18.05 21.59 -13.17
N PRO A 233 19.11 20.78 -13.36
CA PRO A 233 20.03 20.93 -14.48
C PRO A 233 19.40 20.77 -15.86
N SER A 234 18.51 19.79 -16.07
CA SER A 234 17.78 19.66 -17.36
C SER A 234 16.87 20.85 -17.66
N SER A 235 16.16 21.38 -16.67
CA SER A 235 15.34 22.59 -16.85
C SER A 235 16.21 23.81 -17.18
N THR A 236 17.36 23.93 -16.51
CA THR A 236 18.33 25.00 -16.77
C THR A 236 18.99 24.87 -18.15
N ALA A 237 19.25 23.63 -18.59
CA ALA A 237 19.73 23.33 -19.94
C ALA A 237 18.69 23.75 -20.99
N ALA A 238 17.41 23.40 -20.78
CA ALA A 238 16.32 23.82 -21.65
C ALA A 238 16.20 25.35 -21.73
N TYR A 239 16.40 26.07 -20.61
CA TYR A 239 16.45 27.54 -20.62
C TYR A 239 17.59 28.08 -21.49
N LEU A 240 18.82 27.56 -21.36
CA LEU A 240 19.95 27.97 -22.20
C LEU A 240 19.77 27.61 -23.68
N ILE A 241 19.05 26.52 -23.98
CA ILE A 241 18.72 26.10 -25.35
C ILE A 241 17.62 27.00 -25.96
N GLY A 242 16.61 27.35 -25.15
CA GLY A 242 15.40 28.03 -25.62
C GLY A 242 15.46 29.55 -25.60
N ALA A 243 16.26 30.16 -24.71
CA ALA A 243 16.37 31.61 -24.59
C ALA A 243 17.22 32.21 -25.74
N SER A 244 16.81 33.37 -26.26
CA SER A 244 17.53 34.08 -27.31
C SER A 244 18.78 34.81 -26.78
N LYS A 245 18.75 35.19 -25.50
CA LYS A 245 19.87 35.82 -24.80
C LYS A 245 20.61 34.80 -23.95
N TRP A 246 21.92 34.69 -24.15
CA TRP A 246 22.78 33.85 -23.32
C TRP A 246 22.82 34.34 -21.87
N ASP A 247 22.80 33.40 -20.93
CA ASP A 247 22.82 33.66 -19.49
C ASP A 247 24.08 33.02 -18.87
N ASP A 248 25.05 33.87 -18.54
CA ASP A 248 26.34 33.41 -17.99
C ASP A 248 26.19 32.79 -16.60
N GLU A 249 25.19 33.21 -15.80
CA GLU A 249 24.98 32.67 -14.46
C GLU A 249 24.43 31.24 -14.52
N ALA A 250 23.53 30.97 -15.48
CA ALA A 250 23.01 29.63 -15.72
C ALA A 250 24.09 28.67 -16.26
N GLU A 251 24.98 29.15 -17.12
CA GLU A 251 26.15 28.38 -17.53
C GLU A 251 27.08 28.09 -16.34
N ASP A 252 27.40 29.10 -15.52
CA ASP A 252 28.27 28.95 -14.35
C ASP A 252 27.71 27.93 -13.34
N TYR A 253 26.39 27.92 -13.14
CA TYR A 253 25.69 26.91 -12.38
C TYR A 253 25.92 25.50 -12.95
N LEU A 254 25.64 25.25 -14.24
CA LEU A 254 25.84 23.92 -14.84
C LEU A 254 27.31 23.48 -14.82
N ARG A 255 28.25 24.42 -15.04
CA ARG A 255 29.69 24.15 -14.89
C ARG A 255 30.06 23.79 -13.46
N HIS A 256 29.41 24.40 -12.47
CA HIS A 256 29.59 24.04 -11.08
C HIS A 256 29.08 22.61 -10.80
N VAL A 257 27.86 22.29 -11.24
CA VAL A 257 27.24 20.96 -11.08
C VAL A 257 28.14 19.88 -11.70
N MET A 258 28.58 20.05 -12.95
CA MET A 258 29.44 19.09 -13.63
C MET A 258 30.75 18.84 -12.88
N ARG A 259 31.39 19.90 -12.36
CA ARG A 259 32.71 19.81 -11.71
C ARG A 259 32.65 19.30 -10.27
N ASN A 260 31.62 19.70 -9.51
CA ASN A 260 31.56 19.49 -8.06
C ASN A 260 30.46 18.52 -7.62
N GLY A 261 29.53 18.15 -8.50
CA GLY A 261 28.55 17.09 -8.27
C GLY A 261 29.18 15.69 -8.35
N ALA A 262 28.34 14.66 -8.32
CA ALA A 262 28.76 13.26 -8.26
C ALA A 262 29.54 12.77 -9.49
N GLY A 263 29.41 13.43 -10.64
CA GLY A 263 30.19 13.10 -11.85
C GLY A 263 31.65 13.52 -11.77
N HIS A 264 32.01 14.41 -10.83
CA HIS A 264 33.40 14.86 -10.60
C HIS A 264 34.13 15.33 -11.87
N GLY A 265 33.39 15.94 -12.80
CA GLY A 265 33.91 16.44 -14.08
C GLY A 265 33.98 15.41 -15.21
N ASP A 266 33.48 14.18 -15.03
CA ASP A 266 33.47 13.14 -16.08
C ASP A 266 32.29 13.25 -17.06
N GLY A 267 31.45 14.26 -16.88
CA GLY A 267 30.27 14.54 -17.70
C GLY A 267 28.95 14.12 -17.07
N GLY A 268 28.94 13.29 -16.02
CA GLY A 268 27.72 12.94 -15.31
C GLY A 268 27.12 14.12 -14.55
N ILE A 269 25.80 14.31 -14.67
CA ILE A 269 25.05 15.41 -14.05
C ILE A 269 24.01 14.84 -13.07
N SER A 270 24.01 15.34 -11.84
CA SER A 270 22.94 15.10 -10.86
C SER A 270 21.64 15.76 -11.30
N GLY A 271 20.46 15.14 -11.15
CA GLY A 271 19.21 15.74 -11.66
C GLY A 271 18.55 16.76 -10.76
N THR A 272 18.97 16.86 -9.49
CA THR A 272 18.59 17.95 -8.58
C THR A 272 19.85 18.47 -7.89
N PHE A 273 20.14 19.77 -8.03
CA PHE A 273 21.28 20.42 -7.41
C PHE A 273 20.98 21.91 -7.09
N PRO A 274 21.22 22.40 -5.86
CA PRO A 274 21.60 21.63 -4.68
C PRO A 274 20.41 20.90 -4.02
N THR A 275 20.71 20.12 -2.99
CA THR A 275 19.76 19.41 -2.10
C THR A 275 20.10 19.70 -0.63
N THR A 276 20.48 20.95 -0.35
CA THR A 276 21.16 21.32 0.91
C THR A 276 20.30 21.09 2.13
N HIS A 277 19.05 21.59 2.13
CA HIS A 277 18.21 21.52 3.32
C HIS A 277 17.72 20.08 3.56
N PHE A 278 17.42 19.37 2.47
CA PHE A 278 17.12 17.94 2.47
C PHE A 278 18.27 17.16 3.14
N GLU A 279 19.49 17.24 2.61
CA GLU A 279 20.61 16.47 3.17
C GLU A 279 20.95 16.87 4.60
N CYS A 280 20.96 18.17 4.92
CA CYS A 280 21.23 18.62 6.29
C CYS A 280 20.22 18.05 7.29
N SER A 281 18.93 18.10 6.96
CA SER A 281 17.86 17.67 7.87
C SER A 281 17.80 16.14 7.98
N TRP A 282 17.91 15.40 6.87
CA TRP A 282 17.92 13.93 6.89
C TRP A 282 19.13 13.38 7.63
N ILE A 283 20.36 13.88 7.38
CA ILE A 283 21.56 13.37 8.07
C ILE A 283 21.43 13.55 9.59
N ILE A 284 21.00 14.74 10.04
CA ILE A 284 20.89 15.04 11.48
C ILE A 284 19.79 14.18 12.11
N ALA A 285 18.57 14.19 11.54
CA ALA A 285 17.44 13.48 12.11
C ALA A 285 17.70 11.97 12.14
N THR A 286 18.13 11.38 11.02
CA THR A 286 18.37 9.93 10.92
C THR A 286 19.44 9.45 11.90
N LEU A 287 20.54 10.17 12.09
CA LEU A 287 21.55 9.78 13.08
C LEU A 287 20.99 9.85 14.51
N LEU A 288 20.29 10.93 14.86
CA LEU A 288 19.77 11.09 16.22
C LEU A 288 18.62 10.11 16.54
N GLU A 289 17.72 9.86 15.59
CA GLU A 289 16.65 8.85 15.68
C GLU A 289 17.22 7.42 15.70
N GLY A 290 18.36 7.20 15.03
CA GLY A 290 19.12 5.94 15.06
C GLY A 290 19.84 5.64 16.37
N GLY A 291 19.72 6.51 17.39
CA GLY A 291 20.25 6.29 18.73
C GLY A 291 21.62 6.92 19.00
N PHE A 292 22.14 7.75 18.10
CA PHE A 292 23.28 8.61 18.43
C PHE A 292 22.83 9.77 19.34
N THR A 293 23.57 10.07 20.39
CA THR A 293 23.29 11.24 21.24
C THR A 293 24.03 12.47 20.74
N VAL A 294 23.44 13.67 20.92
CA VAL A 294 24.10 14.95 20.60
C VAL A 294 25.50 15.02 21.22
N LYS A 295 25.65 14.57 22.47
CA LYS A 295 26.95 14.54 23.16
C LYS A 295 27.98 13.65 22.46
N GLN A 296 27.57 12.50 21.93
CA GLN A 296 28.49 11.60 21.21
C GLN A 296 28.99 12.23 19.92
N ILE A 297 28.11 12.83 19.13
CA ILE A 297 28.41 13.33 17.77
C ILE A 297 28.65 14.85 17.67
N ASP A 298 28.71 15.56 18.79
CA ASP A 298 29.01 17.00 18.81
C ASP A 298 30.36 17.32 18.14
N GLY A 299 30.37 18.41 17.38
CA GLY A 299 31.47 18.85 16.55
C GLY A 299 31.06 19.95 15.56
N ASP A 300 32.03 20.44 14.79
CA ASP A 300 31.81 21.53 13.83
C ASP A 300 30.84 21.12 12.71
N GLY A 301 30.83 19.84 12.32
CA GLY A 301 29.88 19.30 11.35
C GLY A 301 28.43 19.46 11.80
N LEU A 302 28.07 18.90 12.96
CA LEU A 302 26.70 18.97 13.50
C LEU A 302 26.24 20.43 13.68
N ARG A 303 27.07 21.26 14.30
CA ARG A 303 26.77 22.69 14.52
C ARG A 303 26.62 23.45 13.21
N GLY A 304 27.48 23.17 12.24
CA GLY A 304 27.46 23.77 10.90
C GLY A 304 26.18 23.47 10.14
N LEU A 305 25.83 22.18 10.03
CA LEU A 305 24.59 21.76 9.36
C LEU A 305 23.34 22.29 10.08
N SER A 306 23.31 22.27 11.42
CA SER A 306 22.20 22.85 12.20
C SER A 306 22.06 24.35 11.93
N THR A 307 23.18 25.08 11.87
CA THR A 307 23.20 26.52 11.58
C THR A 307 22.68 26.82 10.18
N ILE A 308 22.98 25.96 9.19
CA ILE A 308 22.43 26.09 7.83
C ILE A 308 20.91 26.02 7.87
N LEU A 309 20.32 25.04 8.57
CA LEU A 309 18.86 24.89 8.69
C LEU A 309 18.20 26.07 9.43
N VAL A 310 18.78 26.53 10.54
CA VAL A 310 18.27 27.69 11.29
C VAL A 310 18.27 28.94 10.42
N ASN A 311 19.36 29.18 9.68
CA ASN A 311 19.44 30.32 8.78
C ASN A 311 18.44 30.20 7.63
N ALA A 312 18.29 29.02 7.03
CA ALA A 312 17.32 28.77 5.97
C ALA A 312 15.88 29.07 6.41
N LEU A 313 15.44 28.52 7.55
CA LEU A 313 14.11 28.79 8.11
C LEU A 313 13.92 30.29 8.42
N ARG A 314 14.94 30.97 8.95
CA ARG A 314 14.84 32.42 9.20
C ARG A 314 14.70 33.20 7.90
N ASP A 315 15.55 32.91 6.92
CA ASP A 315 15.68 33.67 5.67
C ASP A 315 14.47 33.42 4.75
N GLU A 316 13.86 32.23 4.81
CA GLU A 316 12.62 31.85 4.08
C GLU A 316 11.33 31.96 4.91
N LYS A 317 11.38 32.67 6.05
CA LYS A 317 10.20 33.05 6.84
C LYS A 317 9.44 31.86 7.44
N GLY A 318 10.15 30.81 7.82
CA GLY A 318 9.67 29.70 8.64
C GLY A 318 9.29 28.43 7.87
N VAL A 319 9.41 28.44 6.54
CA VAL A 319 9.19 27.28 5.67
C VAL A 319 10.31 27.22 4.64
N ILE A 320 10.81 26.03 4.35
CA ILE A 320 11.90 25.78 3.39
C ILE A 320 11.51 24.64 2.46
N GLY A 321 12.30 24.37 1.43
CA GLY A 321 12.23 23.11 0.68
C GLY A 321 13.60 22.47 0.56
N PHE A 322 13.76 21.43 -0.25
CA PHE A 322 15.04 20.72 -0.44
C PHE A 322 16.22 21.66 -0.76
N ALA A 323 15.94 22.79 -1.43
CA ALA A 323 16.84 23.89 -1.71
C ALA A 323 16.16 25.27 -1.49
N PRO A 324 16.90 26.39 -1.53
CA PRO A 324 16.26 27.69 -1.36
C PRO A 324 15.20 28.01 -2.42
N HIS A 325 14.08 28.61 -2.00
CA HIS A 325 12.91 28.93 -2.85
C HIS A 325 12.15 27.72 -3.45
N THR A 326 12.33 26.53 -2.88
CA THR A 326 11.64 25.29 -3.32
C THR A 326 10.63 24.78 -2.29
N THR A 327 10.03 25.69 -1.51
CA THR A 327 9.27 25.41 -0.30
C THR A 327 8.26 24.26 -0.40
N ASP A 328 8.36 23.30 0.52
CA ASP A 328 7.45 22.17 0.69
C ASP A 328 7.33 21.76 2.18
N VAL A 329 6.31 20.96 2.49
CA VAL A 329 6.06 20.54 3.89
C VAL A 329 7.03 19.44 4.35
N ASP A 330 7.58 18.64 3.44
CA ASP A 330 8.39 17.46 3.75
C ASP A 330 9.73 17.88 4.36
N ASP A 331 10.46 18.70 3.62
CA ASP A 331 11.73 19.30 4.01
C ASP A 331 11.56 20.25 5.20
N THR A 332 10.47 21.04 5.23
CA THR A 332 10.18 21.89 6.38
C THR A 332 10.00 21.06 7.65
N ALA A 333 9.17 20.01 7.60
CA ALA A 333 8.90 19.18 8.77
C ALA A 333 10.15 18.42 9.23
N LYS A 334 10.92 17.84 8.31
CA LYS A 334 12.17 17.14 8.68
C LYS A 334 13.22 18.10 9.23
N ALA A 335 13.32 19.34 8.73
CA ALA A 335 14.19 20.35 9.31
C ALA A 335 13.77 20.77 10.73
N LEU A 336 12.47 20.96 10.97
CA LEU A 336 11.94 21.24 12.31
C LEU A 336 12.20 20.08 13.29
N LEU A 337 12.07 18.83 12.81
CA LEU A 337 12.42 17.63 13.58
C LEU A 337 13.91 17.60 13.90
N ALA A 338 14.78 17.73 12.90
CA ALA A 338 16.24 17.75 13.08
C ALA A 338 16.68 18.80 14.10
N LEU A 339 16.12 20.02 14.02
CA LEU A 339 16.40 21.09 14.96
C LEU A 339 15.87 20.81 16.38
N SER A 340 14.71 20.17 16.51
CA SER A 340 14.18 19.77 17.81
C SER A 340 15.05 18.69 18.47
N LEU A 341 15.60 17.76 17.68
CA LEU A 341 16.49 16.69 18.18
C LEU A 341 17.86 17.22 18.68
N VAL A 342 18.29 18.41 18.22
CA VAL A 342 19.48 19.11 18.74
C VAL A 342 19.16 20.22 19.76
N ASP A 343 17.94 20.22 20.31
CA ASP A 343 17.45 21.20 21.31
C ASP A 343 17.46 22.67 20.80
N GLN A 344 17.25 22.86 19.49
CA GLN A 344 17.13 24.17 18.83
C GLN A 344 15.71 24.36 18.26
N HIS A 345 14.70 24.23 19.11
CA HIS A 345 13.30 24.26 18.68
C HIS A 345 12.94 25.51 17.85
N ALA A 346 12.33 25.26 16.69
CA ALA A 346 11.70 26.26 15.83
C ALA A 346 10.19 26.03 15.76
N SER A 347 9.42 27.10 15.61
CA SER A 347 7.95 27.02 15.61
C SER A 347 7.40 26.41 14.31
N PRO A 348 6.50 25.41 14.38
CA PRO A 348 5.81 24.85 13.22
C PRO A 348 4.65 25.72 12.72
N ASP A 349 4.35 26.86 13.34
CA ASP A 349 3.13 27.65 13.07
C ASP A 349 3.01 28.11 11.61
N ILE A 350 4.14 28.46 10.98
CA ILE A 350 4.14 28.89 9.58
C ILE A 350 3.97 27.70 8.63
N MET A 351 4.59 26.55 8.93
CA MET A 351 4.36 25.30 8.21
C MET A 351 2.87 24.92 8.24
N ILE A 352 2.26 24.93 9.42
CA ILE A 352 0.82 24.68 9.60
C ILE A 352 0.00 25.66 8.77
N LYS A 353 0.27 26.96 8.88
CA LYS A 353 -0.47 27.98 8.14
C LYS A 353 -0.41 27.81 6.62
N VAL A 354 0.72 27.33 6.08
CA VAL A 354 0.95 27.23 4.63
C VAL A 354 0.42 25.92 4.06
N PHE A 355 0.58 24.80 4.78
CA PHE A 355 0.39 23.46 4.22
C PHE A 355 -0.77 22.67 4.83
N GLU A 356 -1.39 23.15 5.92
CA GLU A 356 -2.52 22.45 6.53
C GLU A 356 -3.74 22.46 5.58
N GLY A 357 -4.08 21.27 5.07
CA GLY A 357 -5.29 21.03 4.31
C GLY A 357 -6.46 20.60 5.20
N LYS A 358 -7.56 20.23 4.55
CA LYS A 358 -8.80 19.81 5.23
C LYS A 358 -8.59 18.55 6.07
N ASN A 359 -7.99 17.52 5.47
CA ASN A 359 -7.86 16.19 6.06
C ASN A 359 -6.40 15.77 6.30
N HIS A 360 -5.43 16.46 5.69
CA HIS A 360 -4.01 16.13 5.72
C HIS A 360 -3.19 17.40 5.42
N PHE A 361 -1.86 17.30 5.50
CA PHE A 361 -0.94 18.33 5.05
C PHE A 361 -0.51 18.08 3.61
N THR A 362 -0.62 19.09 2.76
CA THR A 362 -0.20 18.99 1.36
C THR A 362 1.31 19.20 1.24
N THR A 363 2.04 18.37 0.47
CA THR A 363 3.48 18.57 0.23
C THR A 363 3.74 19.90 -0.48
N PHE A 364 3.03 20.15 -1.58
CA PHE A 364 2.97 21.45 -2.24
C PHE A 364 1.53 21.99 -2.20
N GLY A 365 1.35 23.29 -2.00
CA GLY A 365 0.02 23.87 -1.70
C GLY A 365 -1.11 23.66 -2.74
N LEU A 366 -0.81 23.20 -3.96
CA LEU A 366 -1.78 22.86 -5.01
C LEU A 366 -1.59 21.43 -5.56
N GLU A 367 -1.08 20.50 -4.77
CA GLU A 367 -0.87 19.13 -5.23
C GLU A 367 -2.17 18.35 -5.47
N ARG A 368 -2.12 17.42 -6.44
CA ARG A 368 -3.22 16.49 -6.74
C ARG A 368 -3.21 15.32 -5.76
N ASP A 369 -2.04 14.67 -5.65
CA ASP A 369 -1.88 13.44 -4.88
C ASP A 369 -1.19 13.74 -3.55
N PRO A 370 -1.79 13.40 -2.40
CA PRO A 370 -1.16 13.54 -1.09
C PRO A 370 0.09 12.66 -0.93
N SER A 371 0.96 12.99 0.02
CA SER A 371 2.11 12.15 0.42
C SER A 371 1.92 11.58 1.82
N LEU A 372 2.17 10.27 1.96
CA LEU A 372 2.21 9.61 3.25
C LEU A 372 3.46 10.04 4.04
N THR A 373 4.64 10.05 3.40
CA THR A 373 5.91 10.38 4.05
C THR A 373 5.94 11.83 4.55
N SER A 374 5.39 12.78 3.78
CA SER A 374 5.23 14.16 4.23
C SER A 374 4.36 14.31 5.47
N ASN A 375 3.25 13.56 5.54
CA ASN A 375 2.41 13.58 6.74
C ASN A 375 3.09 12.87 7.92
N LEU A 376 3.88 11.81 7.70
CA LEU A 376 4.69 11.18 8.74
C LEU A 376 5.74 12.13 9.30
N HIS A 377 6.46 12.88 8.45
CA HIS A 377 7.40 13.90 8.90
C HIS A 377 6.72 15.03 9.66
N VAL A 378 5.56 15.50 9.19
CA VAL A 378 4.76 16.49 9.94
C VAL A 378 4.41 15.95 11.32
N LEU A 379 3.90 14.71 11.42
CA LEU A 379 3.57 14.10 12.70
C LEU A 379 4.80 14.05 13.62
N LEU A 380 5.91 13.47 13.16
CA LEU A 380 7.16 13.40 13.93
C LEU A 380 7.63 14.79 14.41
N SER A 381 7.59 15.80 13.54
CA SER A 381 7.99 17.17 13.88
C SER A 381 7.11 17.80 14.96
N LEU A 382 5.80 17.50 14.95
CA LEU A 382 4.84 18.00 15.93
C LEU A 382 4.96 17.29 17.27
N LEU A 383 5.22 15.98 17.27
CA LEU A 383 5.42 15.16 18.49
C LEU A 383 6.68 15.55 19.27
N LYS A 384 7.65 16.21 18.63
CA LYS A 384 8.87 16.73 19.29
C LYS A 384 8.79 18.20 19.71
N GLN A 385 7.60 18.82 19.63
CA GLN A 385 7.41 20.21 20.09
C GLN A 385 7.24 20.29 21.61
N PRO A 386 7.80 21.31 22.27
CA PRO A 386 7.75 21.43 23.74
C PRO A 386 6.34 21.70 24.29
N ASN A 387 5.42 22.23 23.47
CA ASN A 387 4.03 22.45 23.86
C ASN A 387 3.08 21.67 22.93
N LEU A 388 3.01 20.35 23.15
CA LEU A 388 2.18 19.42 22.38
C LEU A 388 0.69 19.81 22.37
N SER A 389 0.17 20.30 23.50
CA SER A 389 -1.25 20.63 23.66
C SER A 389 -1.75 21.68 22.65
N LYS A 390 -0.87 22.57 22.18
CA LYS A 390 -1.19 23.56 21.15
C LYS A 390 -1.52 22.92 19.80
N TYR A 391 -0.97 21.73 19.52
CA TYR A 391 -1.01 21.08 18.22
C TYR A 391 -1.84 19.79 18.21
N TYR A 392 -2.61 19.49 19.26
CA TYR A 392 -3.49 18.31 19.30
C TYR A 392 -4.40 18.17 18.07
N PRO A 393 -5.03 19.24 17.53
CA PRO A 393 -5.86 19.10 16.33
C PRO A 393 -5.06 18.64 15.10
N GLN A 394 -3.82 19.12 14.93
CA GLN A 394 -2.95 18.74 13.83
C GLN A 394 -2.40 17.33 14.02
N ILE A 395 -2.01 16.96 15.24
CA ILE A 395 -1.59 15.60 15.58
C ILE A 395 -2.72 14.60 15.26
N LEU A 396 -3.93 14.86 15.76
CA LEU A 396 -5.09 14.02 15.48
C LEU A 396 -5.38 13.92 13.98
N LYS A 397 -5.37 15.04 13.26
CA LYS A 397 -5.61 15.07 11.81
C LYS A 397 -4.61 14.19 11.06
N THR A 398 -3.32 14.38 11.33
CA THR A 398 -2.26 13.66 10.63
C THR A 398 -2.26 12.17 10.99
N THR A 399 -2.49 11.82 12.27
CA THR A 399 -2.66 10.42 12.69
C THR A 399 -3.85 9.75 12.02
N LEU A 400 -5.01 10.42 11.94
CA LEU A 400 -6.19 9.90 11.22
C LEU A 400 -5.89 9.64 9.75
N PHE A 401 -5.20 10.57 9.09
CA PHE A 401 -4.79 10.41 7.69
C PHE A 401 -3.84 9.21 7.50
N ILE A 402 -2.81 9.07 8.34
CA ILE A 402 -1.85 7.95 8.28
C ILE A 402 -2.56 6.61 8.54
N CYS A 403 -3.41 6.53 9.57
CA CYS A 403 -4.18 5.33 9.86
C CYS A 403 -5.11 4.97 8.70
N GLN A 404 -5.80 5.94 8.10
CA GLN A 404 -6.67 5.70 6.94
C GLN A 404 -5.85 5.22 5.73
N TRP A 405 -4.69 5.83 5.47
CA TRP A 405 -3.80 5.40 4.40
C TRP A 405 -3.35 3.95 4.58
N TRP A 406 -2.89 3.58 5.77
CA TRP A 406 -2.51 2.21 6.08
C TRP A 406 -3.69 1.25 5.98
N TRP A 407 -4.87 1.69 6.43
CA TRP A 407 -6.10 0.89 6.40
C TRP A 407 -6.55 0.55 4.99
N ASP A 408 -6.41 1.49 4.05
CA ASP A 408 -6.75 1.33 2.64
C ASP A 408 -5.63 0.68 1.82
N SER A 409 -4.38 0.66 2.32
CA SER A 409 -3.22 0.12 1.60
C SER A 409 -3.34 -1.38 1.37
N ASP A 410 -3.26 -1.78 0.10
CA ASP A 410 -3.26 -3.18 -0.32
C ASP A 410 -1.83 -3.66 -0.59
N HIS A 411 -1.48 -4.82 -0.03
CA HIS A 411 -0.14 -5.41 -0.07
C HIS A 411 0.95 -4.56 0.60
N HIS A 412 1.62 -3.69 -0.16
CA HIS A 412 2.69 -2.82 0.30
C HIS A 412 2.24 -1.36 0.26
N VAL A 413 2.53 -0.62 1.33
CA VAL A 413 2.32 0.82 1.34
C VAL A 413 3.29 1.50 0.37
N LYS A 414 2.83 2.51 -0.36
CA LYS A 414 3.64 3.27 -1.32
C LYS A 414 3.56 4.76 -1.01
N ASP A 415 4.60 5.49 -1.40
CA ASP A 415 4.64 6.95 -1.40
C ASP A 415 5.33 7.44 -2.68
N LYS A 416 5.07 8.68 -3.09
CA LYS A 416 5.55 9.23 -4.36
C LYS A 416 7.05 9.60 -4.36
N TRP A 417 7.67 9.74 -3.20
CA TRP A 417 9.06 10.23 -3.08
C TRP A 417 10.12 9.14 -2.94
N ASN A 418 9.70 7.89 -2.66
CA ASN A 418 10.61 6.76 -2.52
C ASN A 418 10.01 5.47 -3.10
N LEU A 419 10.80 4.75 -3.91
CA LEU A 419 10.40 3.49 -4.54
C LEU A 419 10.30 2.32 -3.55
N SER A 420 10.99 2.41 -2.40
CA SER A 420 10.91 1.37 -1.37
C SER A 420 9.67 1.56 -0.51
N HIS A 421 8.87 0.51 -0.39
CA HIS A 421 7.77 0.45 0.58
C HIS A 421 8.26 0.46 2.04
N LEU A 422 9.52 0.10 2.29
CA LEU A 422 10.10 0.06 3.63
C LEU A 422 10.39 1.45 4.18
N TYR A 423 10.61 2.46 3.33
CA TYR A 423 10.83 3.84 3.76
C TYR A 423 9.61 4.43 4.51
N PRO A 424 8.39 4.51 3.92
CA PRO A 424 7.21 4.94 4.64
C PRO A 424 6.84 3.99 5.80
N THR A 425 7.14 2.69 5.68
CA THR A 425 6.89 1.72 6.77
C THR A 425 7.75 2.01 8.00
N MET A 426 9.04 2.30 7.81
CA MET A 426 9.95 2.70 8.89
C MET A 426 9.47 3.98 9.58
N LEU A 427 9.15 5.03 8.81
CA LEU A 427 8.64 6.28 9.35
C LEU A 427 7.32 6.10 10.13
N LEU A 428 6.44 5.20 9.67
CA LEU A 428 5.20 4.86 10.38
C LEU A 428 5.49 4.20 11.72
N VAL A 429 6.41 3.21 11.75
CA VAL A 429 6.78 2.55 13.00
C VAL A 429 7.41 3.54 13.97
N GLU A 430 8.30 4.42 13.50
CA GLU A 430 8.87 5.50 14.32
C GLU A 430 7.79 6.44 14.88
N ALA A 431 6.95 7.00 14.00
CA ALA A 431 5.94 7.97 14.40
C ALA A 431 4.90 7.38 15.35
N PHE A 432 4.39 6.19 15.07
CA PHE A 432 3.35 5.58 15.90
C PHE A 432 3.91 4.97 17.18
N THR A 433 5.17 4.53 17.22
CA THR A 433 5.83 4.18 18.49
C THR A 433 5.92 5.41 19.40
N GLU A 434 6.27 6.58 18.86
CA GLU A 434 6.27 7.84 19.63
C GLU A 434 4.85 8.22 20.09
N VAL A 435 3.83 8.09 19.22
CA VAL A 435 2.42 8.31 19.61
C VAL A 435 2.03 7.40 20.77
N LEU A 436 2.33 6.10 20.69
CA LEU A 436 2.04 5.14 21.75
C LEU A 436 2.77 5.49 23.06
N HIS A 437 4.03 5.92 22.97
CA HIS A 437 4.79 6.37 24.13
C HIS A 437 4.13 7.57 24.81
N LEU A 438 3.68 8.56 24.04
CA LEU A 438 3.02 9.76 24.56
C LEU A 438 1.57 9.52 25.03
N ILE A 439 0.89 8.48 24.51
CA ILE A 439 -0.38 7.99 25.07
C ILE A 439 -0.13 7.39 26.45
N ASP A 440 0.85 6.50 26.56
CA ASP A 440 1.24 5.80 27.80
C ASP A 440 1.69 6.77 28.91
N ASP A 441 2.41 7.84 28.56
CA ASP A 441 2.81 8.92 29.48
C ASP A 441 1.66 9.90 29.82
N GLY A 442 0.53 9.83 29.12
CA GLY A 442 -0.63 10.70 29.31
C GLY A 442 -0.54 12.05 28.60
N SER A 443 0.57 12.35 27.91
CA SER A 443 0.79 13.56 27.11
C SER A 443 -0.19 13.71 25.93
N LEU A 444 -0.76 12.61 25.44
CA LEU A 444 -1.82 12.57 24.41
C LEU A 444 -3.16 12.02 24.94
N SER A 445 -3.39 12.06 26.26
CA SER A 445 -4.62 11.57 26.86
C SER A 445 -5.86 12.30 26.31
N GLY A 446 -6.85 11.54 25.83
CA GLY A 446 -8.10 12.06 25.27
C GLY A 446 -7.99 12.68 23.87
N VAL A 447 -6.82 12.60 23.21
CA VAL A 447 -6.67 13.04 21.82
C VAL A 447 -7.24 12.00 20.85
N PHE A 448 -7.09 10.72 21.16
CA PHE A 448 -7.55 9.59 20.34
C PHE A 448 -8.64 8.81 21.10
N ASP A 449 -9.62 8.30 20.36
CA ASP A 449 -10.58 7.32 20.88
C ASP A 449 -10.00 5.90 20.84
N ASP A 450 -10.69 4.96 21.49
CA ASP A 450 -10.25 3.56 21.61
C ASP A 450 -10.12 2.88 20.23
N ASP A 451 -11.01 3.20 19.29
CA ASP A 451 -11.00 2.68 17.92
C ASP A 451 -9.73 3.11 17.17
N LEU A 452 -9.38 4.39 17.25
CA LEU A 452 -8.16 4.91 16.65
C LEU A 452 -6.91 4.37 17.36
N GLY A 453 -6.95 4.21 18.68
CA GLY A 453 -5.91 3.52 19.45
C GLY A 453 -5.64 2.11 18.92
N CYS A 454 -6.70 1.33 18.67
CA CYS A 454 -6.58 0.00 18.07
C CYS A 454 -5.98 0.04 16.66
N LYS A 455 -6.37 1.01 15.83
CA LYS A 455 -5.82 1.17 14.47
C LYS A 455 -4.35 1.58 14.49
N ILE A 456 -3.91 2.43 15.42
CA ILE A 456 -2.51 2.80 15.60
C ILE A 456 -1.69 1.55 15.96
N GLY A 457 -2.14 0.79 16.97
CA GLY A 457 -1.48 -0.46 17.39
C GLY A 457 -1.42 -1.50 16.27
N LEU A 458 -2.53 -1.69 15.55
CA LEU A 458 -2.61 -2.58 14.39
C LEU A 458 -1.62 -2.18 13.29
N SER A 459 -1.54 -0.89 12.95
CA SER A 459 -0.63 -0.39 11.92
C SER A 459 0.83 -0.69 12.25
N VAL A 460 1.25 -0.44 13.50
CA VAL A 460 2.61 -0.78 13.96
C VAL A 460 2.83 -2.29 13.92
N PHE A 461 1.87 -3.08 14.43
CA PHE A 461 2.00 -4.53 14.47
C PHE A 461 2.15 -5.14 13.07
N GLN A 462 1.29 -4.75 12.14
CA GLN A 462 1.34 -5.22 10.75
C GLN A 462 2.61 -4.77 10.03
N ALA A 463 3.05 -3.52 10.23
CA ALA A 463 4.27 -3.00 9.63
C ALA A 463 5.48 -3.87 10.01
N VAL A 464 5.66 -4.13 11.30
CA VAL A 464 6.77 -4.95 11.83
C VAL A 464 6.62 -6.41 11.42
N LEU A 465 5.42 -6.99 11.56
CA LEU A 465 5.19 -8.39 11.19
C LEU A 465 5.50 -8.64 9.71
N ARG A 466 5.03 -7.77 8.81
CA ARG A 466 5.31 -7.90 7.37
C ARG A 466 6.79 -7.81 7.05
N ILE A 467 7.56 -6.95 7.74
CA ILE A 467 9.02 -6.92 7.61
C ILE A 467 9.63 -8.26 8.02
N VAL A 468 9.22 -8.82 9.17
CA VAL A 468 9.73 -10.12 9.63
C VAL A 468 9.37 -11.26 8.67
N LEU A 469 8.13 -11.28 8.14
CA LEU A 469 7.63 -12.34 7.26
C LEU A 469 8.24 -12.31 5.85
N ASN A 470 8.73 -11.16 5.39
CA ASN A 470 9.29 -10.96 4.05
C ASN A 470 10.83 -10.87 4.02
N GLN A 471 11.54 -11.20 5.12
CA GLN A 471 13.00 -11.23 5.09
C GLN A 471 13.48 -12.42 4.24
N ASP A 472 14.35 -12.16 3.27
CA ASP A 472 14.93 -13.18 2.40
C ASP A 472 15.83 -14.16 3.18
N ASP A 473 16.10 -15.33 2.58
CA ASP A 473 16.95 -16.38 3.19
C ASP A 473 18.39 -15.91 3.46
N ASP A 474 18.90 -14.94 2.69
CA ASP A 474 20.22 -14.34 2.89
C ASP A 474 20.24 -13.26 4.00
N GLY A 475 19.08 -12.89 4.54
CA GLY A 475 18.91 -11.86 5.56
C GLY A 475 18.61 -10.46 5.02
N SER A 476 18.57 -10.28 3.69
CA SER A 476 18.19 -9.02 3.07
C SER A 476 16.67 -8.84 2.96
N TRP A 477 16.28 -7.67 2.44
CA TRP A 477 14.96 -7.40 1.91
C TRP A 477 15.14 -6.93 0.47
N GLU A 478 14.90 -7.83 -0.48
CA GLU A 478 15.04 -7.60 -1.92
C GLU A 478 16.48 -7.26 -2.37
N GLY A 479 17.49 -7.47 -1.52
CA GLY A 479 18.91 -7.24 -1.84
C GLY A 479 19.34 -5.77 -1.97
N TYR A 480 18.53 -4.80 -1.55
CA TYR A 480 18.85 -3.36 -1.62
C TYR A 480 19.34 -2.83 -0.27
N ARG A 481 20.43 -2.05 -0.26
CA ARG A 481 21.14 -1.70 0.98
C ARG A 481 20.38 -0.67 1.82
N GLU A 482 19.87 0.40 1.22
CA GLU A 482 19.12 1.44 1.92
C GLU A 482 17.80 0.85 2.47
N GLN A 483 17.15 -0.02 1.69
CA GLN A 483 15.96 -0.77 2.11
C GLN A 483 16.19 -1.61 3.38
N ILE A 484 17.32 -2.32 3.45
CA ILE A 484 17.69 -3.10 4.64
C ILE A 484 17.91 -2.19 5.85
N CYS A 485 18.44 -0.97 5.64
CA CYS A 485 18.58 -0.01 6.72
C CYS A 485 17.21 0.41 7.28
N TYR A 486 16.23 0.67 6.42
CA TYR A 486 14.85 0.97 6.83
C TYR A 486 14.22 -0.18 7.61
N ALA A 487 14.38 -1.42 7.14
CA ALA A 487 13.88 -2.60 7.84
C ALA A 487 14.52 -2.76 9.23
N ILE A 488 15.85 -2.62 9.34
CA ILE A 488 16.56 -2.72 10.62
C ILE A 488 16.10 -1.62 11.58
N LEU A 489 15.95 -0.38 11.12
CA LEU A 489 15.48 0.74 11.94
C LEU A 489 14.06 0.50 12.48
N ALA A 490 13.13 0.06 11.62
CA ALA A 490 11.78 -0.30 12.03
C ALA A 490 11.77 -1.45 13.07
N LEU A 491 12.56 -2.51 12.83
CA LEU A 491 12.68 -3.63 13.77
C LEU A 491 13.34 -3.23 15.09
N ALA A 492 14.32 -2.32 15.06
CA ALA A 492 14.95 -1.79 16.26
C ALA A 492 13.94 -1.01 17.11
N GLN A 493 13.11 -0.17 16.50
CA GLN A 493 12.02 0.53 17.19
C GLN A 493 11.01 -0.45 17.79
N ALA A 494 10.67 -1.53 17.07
CA ALA A 494 9.74 -2.56 17.54
C ALA A 494 10.16 -3.23 18.86
N ARG A 495 11.48 -3.29 19.17
CA ARG A 495 11.99 -3.85 20.43
C ARG A 495 11.51 -3.09 21.67
N HIS A 496 11.06 -1.84 21.52
CA HIS A 496 10.54 -1.03 22.61
C HIS A 496 9.05 -1.25 22.90
N VAL A 497 8.33 -1.96 22.04
CA VAL A 497 6.87 -2.03 22.05
C VAL A 497 6.36 -3.36 22.64
N CYS A 498 5.49 -3.27 23.65
CA CYS A 498 5.11 -4.39 24.53
C CYS A 498 4.38 -5.53 23.82
N PHE A 499 3.63 -5.27 22.75
CA PHE A 499 2.92 -6.36 22.05
C PHE A 499 3.83 -7.21 21.15
N PHE A 500 5.14 -6.91 21.06
CA PHE A 500 6.13 -7.78 20.40
C PHE A 500 6.95 -8.66 21.34
N THR A 501 6.68 -8.68 22.66
CA THR A 501 7.46 -9.47 23.62
C THR A 501 7.53 -10.96 23.25
N HIS A 502 6.50 -11.53 22.63
CA HIS A 502 6.51 -12.92 22.15
C HIS A 502 7.29 -13.16 20.85
N MET A 503 7.71 -12.10 20.17
CA MET A 503 8.46 -12.13 18.91
C MET A 503 9.88 -11.57 19.07
N GLU A 504 10.31 -11.24 20.29
CA GLU A 504 11.60 -10.59 20.55
C GLU A 504 12.78 -11.36 19.93
N ASP A 505 12.85 -12.68 20.16
CA ASP A 505 13.89 -13.53 19.58
C ASP A 505 13.88 -13.50 18.04
N LYS A 506 12.69 -13.47 17.44
CA LYS A 506 12.54 -13.45 15.99
C LYS A 506 12.96 -12.09 15.41
N ILE A 507 12.51 -11.00 16.02
CA ILE A 507 12.91 -9.64 15.65
C ILE A 507 14.42 -9.48 15.77
N GLN A 508 15.01 -9.92 16.88
CA GLN A 508 16.46 -9.86 17.10
C GLN A 508 17.24 -10.72 16.09
N SER A 509 16.72 -11.91 15.73
CA SER A 509 17.29 -12.74 14.69
C SER A 509 17.26 -12.05 13.32
N CYS A 510 16.13 -11.43 12.96
CA CYS A 510 15.99 -10.67 11.72
C CYS A 510 16.96 -9.49 11.65
N ILE A 511 17.08 -8.71 12.73
CA ILE A 511 18.07 -7.62 12.85
C ILE A 511 19.49 -8.16 12.65
N TYR A 512 19.86 -9.25 13.33
CA TYR A 512 21.20 -9.83 13.22
C TYR A 512 21.53 -10.26 11.78
N ARG A 513 20.60 -10.95 11.11
CA ARG A 513 20.76 -11.38 9.71
C ARG A 513 20.88 -10.19 8.77
N GLY A 514 20.05 -9.16 8.94
CA GLY A 514 20.11 -7.92 8.18
C GLY A 514 21.44 -7.18 8.37
N VAL A 515 21.91 -7.05 9.61
CA VAL A 515 23.22 -6.45 9.93
C VAL A 515 24.37 -7.25 9.33
N SER A 516 24.31 -8.59 9.39
CA SER A 516 25.31 -9.47 8.79
C SER A 516 25.40 -9.25 7.28
N TRP A 517 24.25 -9.16 6.60
CA TRP A 517 24.19 -8.84 5.17
C TRP A 517 24.73 -7.43 4.88
N LEU A 518 24.31 -6.43 5.66
CA LEU A 518 24.72 -5.03 5.51
C LEU A 518 26.23 -4.80 5.69
N LYS A 519 26.88 -5.64 6.52
CA LYS A 519 28.35 -5.62 6.72
C LYS A 519 29.10 -6.32 5.59
N THR A 520 28.54 -7.36 4.98
CA THR A 520 29.21 -8.20 3.97
C THR A 520 28.94 -7.79 2.52
N SER A 521 27.87 -7.04 2.28
CA SER A 521 27.49 -6.55 0.96
C SER A 521 28.51 -5.55 0.41
N LYS A 522 28.93 -5.76 -0.85
CA LYS A 522 29.70 -4.78 -1.63
C LYS A 522 28.73 -3.79 -2.25
N PHE A 523 29.08 -2.50 -2.29
CA PHE A 523 28.29 -1.45 -2.96
C PHE A 523 27.87 -1.92 -4.37
N HIS A 524 26.56 -2.06 -4.58
CA HIS A 524 25.97 -2.21 -5.91
C HIS A 524 25.48 -0.83 -6.35
N SER A 525 25.75 -0.44 -7.59
CA SER A 525 25.43 0.88 -8.15
C SER A 525 23.95 1.06 -8.52
N GLN A 526 23.03 0.32 -7.88
CA GLN A 526 21.63 0.20 -8.28
C GLN A 526 20.63 0.51 -7.14
N ASP A 527 21.10 1.01 -6.01
CA ASP A 527 20.24 1.34 -4.86
C ASP A 527 19.61 2.74 -5.02
N LEU A 528 18.88 2.92 -6.12
CA LEU A 528 18.25 4.19 -6.48
C LEU A 528 16.82 4.20 -5.92
N THR A 529 16.67 4.52 -4.63
CA THR A 529 15.36 4.49 -3.96
C THR A 529 14.60 5.80 -4.07
N TRP A 530 15.28 6.93 -4.24
CA TRP A 530 14.66 8.26 -4.28
C TRP A 530 14.15 8.60 -5.68
N THR A 531 13.03 9.30 -5.77
CA THR A 531 12.39 9.67 -7.05
C THR A 531 12.38 11.18 -7.26
N SER A 532 12.74 11.59 -8.47
CA SER A 532 12.47 12.93 -9.02
C SER A 532 11.87 12.72 -10.42
N LYS A 533 12.50 13.20 -11.49
CA LYS A 533 12.16 12.83 -12.87
C LYS A 533 12.51 11.38 -13.16
N THR A 534 13.67 10.95 -12.67
CA THR A 534 14.12 9.55 -12.65
C THR A 534 14.59 9.18 -11.25
N ALA A 535 15.00 7.93 -11.05
CA ALA A 535 15.46 7.46 -9.74
C ALA A 535 16.91 7.88 -9.46
N TYR A 536 17.23 8.15 -8.20
CA TYR A 536 18.56 8.55 -7.75
C TYR A 536 18.89 8.06 -6.33
N GLU A 537 20.16 8.14 -5.95
CA GLU A 537 20.65 7.93 -4.57
C GLU A 537 21.10 9.28 -4.00
N VAL A 538 21.00 9.46 -2.67
CA VAL A 538 21.63 10.58 -1.96
C VAL A 538 22.70 10.07 -1.02
N GLY A 539 23.97 10.17 -1.45
CA GLY A 539 25.07 9.41 -0.85
C GLY A 539 25.28 9.65 0.65
N PHE A 540 25.19 10.90 1.12
CA PHE A 540 25.33 11.19 2.55
C PHE A 540 24.13 10.72 3.37
N VAL A 541 22.93 10.74 2.80
CA VAL A 541 21.70 10.25 3.47
C VAL A 541 21.71 8.72 3.56
N ALA A 542 22.09 8.03 2.48
CA ALA A 542 22.26 6.58 2.48
C ALA A 542 23.36 6.12 3.48
N GLU A 543 24.43 6.90 3.64
CA GLU A 543 25.43 6.66 4.68
C GLU A 543 24.86 6.88 6.09
N ALA A 544 24.05 7.93 6.30
CA ALA A 544 23.39 8.20 7.58
C ALA A 544 22.46 7.04 7.97
N TYR A 545 21.63 6.53 7.05
CA TYR A 545 20.76 5.38 7.28
C TYR A 545 21.55 4.12 7.64
N LYS A 546 22.67 3.85 6.96
CA LYS A 546 23.55 2.73 7.32
C LYS A 546 24.09 2.86 8.74
N LEU A 547 24.60 4.03 9.10
CA LEU A 547 25.17 4.26 10.44
C LEU A 547 24.09 4.16 11.51
N ALA A 548 22.91 4.74 11.27
CA ALA A 548 21.76 4.67 12.16
C ALA A 548 21.28 3.22 12.37
N ALA A 549 21.16 2.44 11.30
CA ALA A 549 20.76 1.03 11.38
C ALA A 549 21.77 0.17 12.16
N LEU A 550 23.07 0.39 11.96
CA LEU A 550 24.11 -0.32 12.70
C LEU A 550 24.13 0.08 14.18
N GLN A 551 23.96 1.37 14.48
CA GLN A 551 23.90 1.88 15.83
C GLN A 551 22.67 1.33 16.57
N SER A 552 21.46 1.48 16.01
CA SER A 552 20.22 1.04 16.63
C SER A 552 20.21 -0.47 16.90
N ALA A 553 20.76 -1.27 15.97
CA ALA A 553 20.89 -2.71 16.13
C ALA A 553 21.86 -3.11 17.27
N SER A 554 22.84 -2.27 17.57
CA SER A 554 23.84 -2.52 18.61
C SER A 554 23.38 -2.17 20.03
N LEU A 555 22.32 -1.37 20.17
CA LEU A 555 21.85 -0.91 21.46
C LEU A 555 21.16 -2.04 22.25
N GLU A 556 21.48 -2.15 23.53
CA GLU A 556 20.74 -3.00 24.46
C GLU A 556 19.40 -2.35 24.80
N VAL A 557 18.32 -3.14 24.74
CA VAL A 557 16.97 -2.70 25.11
C VAL A 557 16.56 -3.46 26.38
N PRO A 558 16.50 -2.80 27.56
CA PRO A 558 16.36 -3.49 28.85
C PRO A 558 15.00 -4.20 29.05
N ALA A 559 13.92 -3.66 28.47
CA ALA A 559 12.59 -4.27 28.33
C ALA A 559 11.68 -3.37 27.48
N ALA A 560 10.70 -3.95 26.78
CA ALA A 560 9.66 -3.19 26.08
C ALA A 560 8.73 -2.50 27.09
N THR A 561 8.43 -1.21 26.86
CA THR A 561 7.61 -0.37 27.76
C THR A 561 6.51 0.43 27.05
N VAL A 562 6.56 0.50 25.72
CA VAL A 562 5.66 1.32 24.90
C VAL A 562 4.46 0.51 24.43
N GLY A 563 3.28 1.13 24.38
CA GLY A 563 2.02 0.52 23.97
C GLY A 563 1.39 -0.36 25.06
N HIS A 564 1.78 -0.19 26.33
CA HIS A 564 1.27 -1.02 27.42
C HIS A 564 -0.20 -0.69 27.78
N SER A 565 -0.69 0.49 27.43
CA SER A 565 -2.11 0.84 27.52
C SER A 565 -2.99 0.02 26.57
N LEU A 566 -2.42 -0.49 25.47
CA LEU A 566 -3.13 -1.30 24.46
C LEU A 566 -2.93 -2.82 24.65
N THR A 567 -1.96 -3.25 25.47
CA THR A 567 -1.69 -4.69 25.69
C THR A 567 -2.73 -5.40 26.55
N SER A 568 -3.61 -4.67 27.25
CA SER A 568 -4.74 -5.27 27.98
C SER A 568 -5.75 -5.99 27.07
N ALA A 569 -5.65 -5.81 25.74
CA ALA A 569 -6.46 -6.48 24.73
C ALA A 569 -6.06 -7.96 24.46
N LEU A 570 -4.95 -8.46 25.04
CA LEU A 570 -4.44 -9.82 24.80
C LEU A 570 -4.98 -10.85 25.82
N PRO A 571 -5.81 -11.82 25.42
CA PRO A 571 -6.28 -12.88 26.33
C PRO A 571 -5.20 -13.97 26.49
N SER A 572 -4.46 -14.01 27.60
CA SER A 572 -3.29 -14.89 27.73
C SER A 572 -3.60 -16.37 27.99
N SER A 573 -4.78 -16.74 28.53
CA SER A 573 -5.19 -18.15 28.68
C SER A 573 -6.00 -18.69 27.51
N ASP A 574 -6.80 -17.84 26.86
CA ASP A 574 -7.64 -18.24 25.73
C ASP A 574 -6.85 -18.35 24.43
N LEU A 575 -5.80 -17.54 24.28
CA LEU A 575 -4.83 -17.60 23.18
C LEU A 575 -4.22 -18.99 23.03
N GLU A 576 -3.68 -19.58 24.11
CA GLU A 576 -3.04 -20.90 24.07
C GLU A 576 -4.04 -22.02 23.70
N ARG A 577 -5.26 -21.95 24.24
CA ARG A 577 -6.31 -22.93 23.91
C ARG A 577 -6.73 -22.83 22.45
N TYR A 578 -6.83 -21.61 21.92
CA TYR A 578 -7.19 -21.38 20.53
C TYR A 578 -6.05 -21.75 19.57
N MET A 579 -4.80 -21.43 19.90
CA MET A 579 -3.62 -21.89 19.16
C MET A 579 -3.59 -23.42 19.05
N GLN A 580 -3.83 -24.15 20.14
CA GLN A 580 -3.91 -25.61 20.12
C GLN A 580 -5.03 -26.16 19.23
N LEU A 581 -6.14 -25.42 19.09
CA LEU A 581 -7.22 -25.79 18.19
C LEU A 581 -6.80 -25.60 16.73
N VAL A 582 -6.30 -24.42 16.39
CA VAL A 582 -5.91 -24.07 15.02
C VAL A 582 -4.75 -24.93 14.52
N ARG A 583 -3.79 -25.31 15.36
CA ARG A 583 -2.67 -26.20 14.95
C ARG A 583 -3.10 -27.61 14.54
N LYS A 584 -4.32 -28.01 14.83
CA LYS A 584 -4.89 -29.29 14.37
C LYS A 584 -5.43 -29.22 12.95
N THR A 585 -5.60 -28.02 12.39
CA THR A 585 -6.04 -27.83 11.01
C THR A 585 -4.86 -28.10 10.07
N ALA A 586 -5.11 -28.76 8.95
CA ALA A 586 -4.08 -29.03 7.94
C ALA A 586 -3.49 -27.72 7.38
N LEU A 587 -4.31 -26.68 7.29
CA LEU A 587 -3.90 -25.37 6.78
C LEU A 587 -2.82 -24.69 7.64
N PHE A 588 -2.89 -24.86 8.97
CA PHE A 588 -1.98 -24.21 9.92
C PHE A 588 -1.00 -25.13 10.63
N SER A 589 -1.16 -26.45 10.55
CA SER A 589 -0.19 -27.40 11.13
C SER A 589 1.27 -27.20 10.66
N PRO A 590 1.56 -26.73 9.42
CA PRO A 590 2.94 -26.50 8.98
C PRO A 590 3.55 -25.19 9.50
N LEU A 591 2.75 -24.26 10.03
CA LEU A 591 3.26 -22.93 10.44
C LEU A 591 4.06 -23.02 11.73
N GLU A 592 5.11 -22.20 11.81
CA GLU A 592 5.88 -22.01 13.04
C GLU A 592 5.00 -21.38 14.13
N GLU A 593 5.28 -21.72 15.39
CA GLU A 593 4.46 -21.28 16.51
C GLU A 593 4.40 -19.75 16.66
N TRP A 594 5.51 -19.07 16.37
CA TRP A 594 5.58 -17.61 16.47
C TRP A 594 4.71 -16.94 15.40
N GLU A 595 4.60 -17.48 14.18
CA GLU A 595 3.75 -16.93 13.12
C GLU A 595 2.27 -17.01 13.49
N LEU A 596 1.87 -18.15 14.07
CA LEU A 596 0.51 -18.35 14.54
C LEU A 596 0.19 -17.39 15.69
N ARG A 597 1.10 -17.28 16.66
CA ARG A 597 0.95 -16.39 17.82
C ARG A 597 0.86 -14.93 17.37
N ALA A 598 1.70 -14.50 16.43
CA ALA A 598 1.66 -13.18 15.85
C ALA A 598 0.33 -12.87 15.17
N SER A 599 -0.20 -13.82 14.38
CA SER A 599 -1.49 -13.65 13.71
C SER A 599 -2.65 -13.51 14.69
N ILE A 600 -2.61 -14.16 15.85
CA ILE A 600 -3.66 -13.99 16.88
C ILE A 600 -3.52 -12.66 17.61
N ILE A 601 -2.29 -12.21 17.89
CA ILE A 601 -2.06 -10.86 18.44
C ILE A 601 -2.62 -9.80 17.48
N GLU A 602 -2.32 -9.90 16.18
CA GLU A 602 -2.89 -9.00 15.16
C GLU A 602 -4.42 -9.04 15.16
N SER A 603 -5.00 -10.24 15.24
CA SER A 603 -6.46 -10.45 15.29
C SER A 603 -7.12 -9.75 16.48
N SER A 604 -6.41 -9.61 17.60
CA SER A 604 -6.95 -8.99 18.82
C SER A 604 -7.28 -7.50 18.62
N PHE A 605 -6.58 -6.79 17.73
CA PHE A 605 -6.86 -5.37 17.43
C PHE A 605 -8.17 -5.16 16.66
N PHE A 606 -8.67 -6.18 15.96
CA PHE A 606 -9.95 -6.12 15.26
C PHE A 606 -11.15 -6.42 16.17
N MET A 607 -10.90 -7.07 17.32
CA MET A 607 -11.96 -7.51 18.23
C MET A 607 -12.81 -6.35 18.76
N PRO A 608 -12.24 -5.26 19.29
CA PRO A 608 -13.03 -4.14 19.81
C PRO A 608 -13.82 -3.45 18.69
N LEU A 609 -13.23 -3.33 17.50
CA LEU A 609 -13.87 -2.73 16.33
C LEU A 609 -15.15 -3.48 15.93
N LEU A 610 -15.08 -4.83 15.87
CA LEU A 610 -16.25 -5.66 15.59
C LEU A 610 -17.28 -5.65 16.72
N GLN A 611 -16.83 -5.62 17.98
CA GLN A 611 -17.72 -5.57 19.14
C GLN A 611 -18.60 -4.33 19.14
N THR A 612 -18.07 -3.17 18.73
CA THR A 612 -18.81 -1.92 18.60
C THR A 612 -19.95 -2.01 17.57
N GLN A 613 -19.77 -2.82 16.51
CA GLN A 613 -20.77 -2.99 15.45
C GLN A 613 -21.76 -4.14 15.69
N ARG A 614 -21.52 -4.97 16.71
CA ARG A 614 -22.25 -6.22 16.99
C ARG A 614 -23.77 -6.08 17.04
N VAL A 615 -24.29 -4.96 17.53
CA VAL A 615 -25.73 -4.74 17.75
C VAL A 615 -26.35 -3.75 16.76
N GLU A 616 -25.60 -3.33 15.74
CA GLU A 616 -26.03 -2.32 14.78
C GLU A 616 -27.27 -2.77 13.99
N ILE A 617 -27.28 -4.02 13.53
CA ILE A 617 -28.35 -4.59 12.70
C ILE A 617 -29.29 -5.47 13.54
N TYR A 618 -28.77 -6.47 14.23
CA TYR A 618 -29.59 -7.46 14.93
C TYR A 618 -29.71 -7.13 16.44
N PRO A 619 -30.94 -6.86 16.96
CA PRO A 619 -31.13 -6.61 18.39
C PRO A 619 -30.84 -7.87 19.22
N ARG A 620 -30.00 -7.75 20.26
CA ARG A 620 -29.61 -8.91 21.11
C ARG A 620 -30.38 -9.01 22.43
N ASP A 621 -30.99 -7.92 22.91
CA ASP A 621 -31.56 -7.81 24.27
C ASP A 621 -32.74 -8.77 24.57
N ASN A 622 -33.28 -9.48 23.58
CA ASN A 622 -34.45 -10.35 23.73
C ASN A 622 -34.29 -11.78 23.16
N ILE A 623 -33.09 -12.17 22.72
CA ILE A 623 -32.86 -13.47 22.08
C ILE A 623 -32.09 -14.39 23.04
N LYS A 624 -32.65 -15.57 23.36
CA LYS A 624 -32.01 -16.59 24.22
C LYS A 624 -30.99 -17.40 23.42
N ILE A 625 -29.91 -16.76 22.99
CA ILE A 625 -28.79 -17.43 22.33
C ILE A 625 -27.59 -17.52 23.30
N ASP A 626 -26.77 -18.54 23.12
CA ASP A 626 -25.51 -18.74 23.85
C ASP A 626 -24.52 -17.57 23.64
N GLU A 627 -23.43 -17.52 24.42
CA GLU A 627 -22.38 -16.48 24.23
C GLU A 627 -21.85 -16.48 22.78
N ASP A 628 -21.54 -15.30 22.24
CA ASP A 628 -21.02 -15.07 20.88
C ASP A 628 -19.60 -15.65 20.68
N LYS A 629 -19.50 -16.98 20.68
CA LYS A 629 -18.24 -17.73 20.55
C LYS A 629 -17.52 -17.39 19.24
N TYR A 630 -18.27 -17.04 18.18
CA TYR A 630 -17.74 -16.66 16.87
C TYR A 630 -16.95 -15.35 16.86
N LEU A 631 -17.21 -14.40 17.77
CA LEU A 631 -16.50 -13.12 17.78
C LEU A 631 -14.99 -13.33 17.94
N SER A 632 -14.59 -14.30 18.77
CA SER A 632 -13.20 -14.68 18.99
C SER A 632 -12.51 -15.31 17.76
N ILE A 633 -13.28 -15.90 16.85
CA ILE A 633 -12.79 -16.72 15.73
C ILE A 633 -12.70 -15.90 14.44
N ILE A 634 -13.68 -15.04 14.17
CA ILE A 634 -13.81 -14.29 12.92
C ILE A 634 -12.51 -13.53 12.57
N PRO A 635 -11.97 -12.65 13.44
CA PRO A 635 -10.72 -11.94 13.13
C PRO A 635 -9.58 -12.86 12.74
N PHE A 636 -9.37 -13.95 13.49
CA PHE A 636 -8.28 -14.87 13.23
C PHE A 636 -8.43 -15.59 11.89
N THR A 637 -9.63 -16.02 11.52
CA THR A 637 -9.79 -16.75 10.25
C THR A 637 -9.31 -15.91 9.07
N TRP A 638 -9.65 -14.63 9.05
CA TRP A 638 -9.20 -13.70 8.01
C TRP A 638 -7.71 -13.35 8.14
N ILE A 639 -7.24 -12.95 9.33
CA ILE A 639 -5.86 -12.51 9.55
C ILE A 639 -4.85 -13.64 9.43
N GLY A 640 -5.14 -14.80 10.03
CA GLY A 640 -4.29 -15.98 9.96
C GLY A 640 -4.08 -16.44 8.53
N CYS A 641 -5.16 -16.53 7.73
CA CYS A 641 -5.03 -16.90 6.32
C CYS A 641 -4.28 -15.82 5.53
N ASN A 642 -4.57 -14.55 5.76
CA ASN A 642 -3.92 -13.42 5.10
C ASN A 642 -2.41 -13.38 5.33
N ASN A 643 -1.97 -13.66 6.56
CA ASN A 643 -0.56 -13.74 6.91
C ASN A 643 0.08 -15.01 6.35
N ARG A 644 -0.55 -16.18 6.50
CA ARG A 644 -0.04 -17.47 5.98
C ARG A 644 0.25 -17.40 4.49
N SER A 645 -0.67 -16.86 3.70
CA SER A 645 -0.53 -16.77 2.24
C SER A 645 0.33 -15.58 1.78
N ARG A 646 0.81 -14.75 2.73
CA ARG A 646 1.48 -13.47 2.46
C ARG A 646 0.65 -12.58 1.51
N THR A 647 -0.68 -12.66 1.63
CA THR A 647 -1.59 -11.88 0.78
C THR A 647 -1.54 -10.41 1.18
N PHE A 648 -1.55 -10.10 2.48
CA PHE A 648 -1.55 -8.72 2.98
C PHE A 648 -2.65 -7.86 2.32
N ALA A 649 -3.88 -8.38 2.27
CA ALA A 649 -5.06 -7.62 1.84
C ALA A 649 -5.25 -6.35 2.67
N SER A 650 -5.87 -5.33 2.09
CA SER A 650 -6.15 -4.09 2.81
C SER A 650 -7.05 -4.33 4.03
N ASN A 651 -6.83 -3.56 5.09
CA ASN A 651 -7.63 -3.70 6.32
C ASN A 651 -9.09 -3.32 6.09
N ARG A 652 -9.37 -2.41 5.15
CA ARG A 652 -10.73 -2.14 4.68
C ARG A 652 -11.41 -3.40 4.17
N TRP A 653 -10.78 -4.10 3.24
CA TRP A 653 -11.35 -5.32 2.68
C TRP A 653 -11.50 -6.40 3.76
N LEU A 654 -10.45 -6.62 4.57
CA LEU A 654 -10.47 -7.61 5.65
C LEU A 654 -11.58 -7.32 6.66
N TYR A 655 -11.73 -6.07 7.09
CA TYR A 655 -12.74 -5.68 8.06
C TYR A 655 -14.17 -5.80 7.49
N ASP A 656 -14.40 -5.40 6.24
CA ASP A 656 -15.70 -5.56 5.59
C ASP A 656 -16.07 -7.05 5.51
N MET A 657 -15.11 -7.93 5.22
CA MET A 657 -15.32 -9.38 5.19
C MET A 657 -15.53 -9.99 6.60
N MET A 658 -14.83 -9.50 7.61
CA MET A 658 -15.06 -9.87 9.02
C MET A 658 -16.46 -9.45 9.48
N TYR A 659 -16.86 -8.22 9.17
CA TYR A 659 -18.18 -7.70 9.50
C TYR A 659 -19.29 -8.47 8.78
N LEU A 660 -19.08 -8.83 7.50
CA LEU A 660 -20.02 -9.66 6.76
C LEU A 660 -20.12 -11.08 7.34
N SER A 661 -19.01 -11.64 7.81
CA SER A 661 -18.99 -12.94 8.52
C SER A 661 -19.82 -12.88 9.81
N LEU A 662 -19.66 -11.80 10.59
CA LEU A 662 -20.47 -11.55 11.79
C LEU A 662 -21.96 -11.48 11.46
N LEU A 663 -22.33 -10.73 10.41
CA LEU A 663 -23.72 -10.64 9.96
C LEU A 663 -24.25 -11.98 9.46
N GLY A 664 -23.42 -12.83 8.86
CA GLY A 664 -23.79 -14.19 8.45
C GLY A 664 -24.30 -15.02 9.63
N TYR A 665 -23.51 -15.12 10.71
CA TYR A 665 -23.91 -15.82 11.94
C TYR A 665 -25.19 -15.24 12.55
N GLN A 666 -25.28 -13.91 12.62
CA GLN A 666 -26.45 -13.26 13.22
C GLN A 666 -27.71 -13.40 12.37
N THR A 667 -27.57 -13.46 11.04
CA THR A 667 -28.70 -13.68 10.12
C THR A 667 -29.26 -15.08 10.29
N ASP A 668 -28.38 -16.08 10.34
CA ASP A 668 -28.76 -17.48 10.60
C ASP A 668 -29.57 -17.61 11.89
N GLU A 669 -28.99 -17.14 12.99
CA GLU A 669 -29.61 -17.09 14.31
C GLU A 669 -30.96 -16.35 14.31
N TYR A 670 -31.06 -15.21 13.63
CA TYR A 670 -32.26 -14.40 13.59
C TYR A 670 -33.36 -15.02 12.72
N MET A 671 -33.00 -15.63 11.59
CA MET A 671 -33.94 -16.30 10.70
C MET A 671 -34.61 -17.49 11.39
N GLU A 672 -33.84 -18.27 12.13
CA GLU A 672 -34.33 -19.42 12.89
C GLU A 672 -35.10 -19.01 14.16
N ALA A 673 -34.51 -18.16 15.00
CA ALA A 673 -35.08 -17.85 16.32
C ALA A 673 -36.22 -16.83 16.28
N VAL A 674 -36.30 -15.99 15.25
CA VAL A 674 -37.22 -14.85 15.20
C VAL A 674 -38.06 -14.85 13.93
N ALA A 675 -37.46 -14.76 12.75
CA ALA A 675 -38.21 -14.52 11.51
C ALA A 675 -39.15 -15.70 11.18
N GLY A 676 -38.65 -16.93 11.18
CA GLY A 676 -39.44 -18.14 10.94
C GLY A 676 -40.66 -18.25 11.87
N PRO A 677 -40.47 -18.24 13.20
CA PRO A 677 -41.57 -18.30 14.17
C PRO A 677 -42.56 -17.14 14.10
N VAL A 678 -42.11 -15.91 13.77
CA VAL A 678 -42.98 -14.73 13.69
C VAL A 678 -43.90 -14.78 12.48
N PHE A 679 -43.40 -15.25 11.34
CA PHE A 679 -44.20 -15.34 10.12
C PHE A 679 -45.15 -16.53 10.15
N GLY A 680 -44.67 -17.72 10.53
CA GLY A 680 -45.43 -18.98 10.52
C GLY A 680 -45.83 -19.48 9.12
N ASP A 681 -46.19 -18.57 8.21
CA ASP A 681 -46.35 -18.79 6.77
C ASP A 681 -45.07 -18.36 6.04
N ILE A 682 -44.28 -19.35 5.61
CA ILE A 682 -43.00 -19.13 4.92
C ILE A 682 -43.19 -18.51 3.54
N SER A 683 -44.35 -18.70 2.88
CA SER A 683 -44.66 -18.03 1.62
C SER A 683 -44.75 -16.51 1.81
N LEU A 684 -45.28 -16.06 2.94
CA LEU A 684 -45.31 -14.63 3.29
C LEU A 684 -43.90 -14.09 3.60
N LEU A 685 -43.02 -14.90 4.20
CA LEU A 685 -41.63 -14.54 4.44
C LEU A 685 -40.87 -14.38 3.10
N HIS A 686 -41.02 -15.31 2.16
CA HIS A 686 -40.46 -15.17 0.81
C HIS A 686 -40.94 -13.91 0.08
N GLN A 687 -42.25 -13.63 0.09
CA GLN A 687 -42.80 -12.40 -0.51
C GLN A 687 -42.25 -11.13 0.16
N THR A 688 -41.99 -11.20 1.46
CA THR A 688 -41.39 -10.10 2.21
C THR A 688 -39.94 -9.87 1.81
N ILE A 689 -39.15 -10.94 1.68
CA ILE A 689 -37.77 -10.88 1.20
C ILE A 689 -37.72 -10.27 -0.21
N ASP A 690 -38.55 -10.78 -1.14
CA ASP A 690 -38.68 -10.24 -2.50
C ASP A 690 -38.98 -8.74 -2.48
N LYS A 691 -40.00 -8.34 -1.72
CA LYS A 691 -40.39 -6.94 -1.56
C LYS A 691 -39.24 -6.08 -1.03
N ILE A 692 -38.47 -6.55 -0.05
CA ILE A 692 -37.37 -5.76 0.50
C ILE A 692 -36.27 -5.58 -0.55
N ILE A 693 -35.81 -6.67 -1.17
CA ILE A 693 -34.71 -6.65 -2.16
C ILE A 693 -35.09 -5.83 -3.39
N ASP A 694 -36.32 -5.96 -3.89
CA ASP A 694 -36.80 -5.22 -5.06
C ASP A 694 -36.93 -3.72 -4.77
N ASN A 695 -37.27 -3.34 -3.54
CA ASN A 695 -37.33 -1.93 -3.11
C ASN A 695 -35.93 -1.33 -2.86
N THR A 696 -34.95 -2.15 -2.46
CA THR A 696 -33.55 -1.74 -2.32
C THR A 696 -32.93 -1.55 -3.71
N GLY A 697 -32.97 -0.33 -4.22
CA GLY A 697 -32.39 0.04 -5.53
C GLY A 697 -33.17 1.12 -6.30
N VAL A 698 -34.46 1.32 -5.98
CA VAL A 698 -35.31 2.33 -6.67
C VAL A 698 -35.13 3.75 -6.10
N ASN A 699 -34.57 3.90 -4.89
CA ASN A 699 -34.44 5.19 -4.19
C ASN A 699 -33.13 5.97 -4.46
N SER A 700 -32.31 5.56 -5.43
CA SER A 700 -31.04 6.26 -5.75
C SER A 700 -31.22 7.56 -6.55
N SER A 701 -32.45 8.03 -6.79
CA SER A 701 -32.72 9.34 -7.40
C SER A 701 -33.31 10.31 -6.37
N GLY A 702 -32.41 10.90 -5.58
CA GLY A 702 -32.62 12.16 -4.87
C GLY A 702 -33.65 12.16 -3.75
N THR A 703 -33.20 12.10 -2.51
CA THR A 703 -33.58 13.11 -1.49
C THR A 703 -32.66 13.00 -0.28
N ASN A 704 -31.92 14.08 -0.03
CA ASN A 704 -31.36 14.37 1.28
C ASN A 704 -32.47 14.32 2.34
N GLY A 705 -32.11 13.86 3.53
CA GLY A 705 -32.99 13.60 4.64
C GLY A 705 -34.10 14.63 4.83
N THR A 706 -35.33 14.13 4.82
CA THR A 706 -36.35 14.58 5.76
C THR A 706 -37.11 13.35 6.19
N ALA A 707 -37.02 13.03 7.48
CA ALA A 707 -37.98 12.17 8.14
C ALA A 707 -39.37 12.67 7.78
N ARG A 708 -40.08 11.91 6.96
CA ARG A 708 -41.44 12.25 6.57
C ARG A 708 -42.32 11.99 7.79
N ASN A 709 -42.47 13.02 8.61
CA ASN A 709 -43.46 13.10 9.68
C ASN A 709 -44.85 12.84 9.07
N ARG A 710 -45.27 11.57 9.06
CA ARG A 710 -46.69 11.22 9.03
C ARG A 710 -47.22 11.42 10.44
N ASN A 711 -47.82 12.59 10.66
CA ASN A 711 -48.77 12.77 11.74
C ASN A 711 -49.90 11.73 11.57
N GLY A 712 -50.07 10.85 12.57
CA GLY A 712 -51.25 10.00 12.68
C GLY A 712 -50.98 8.63 13.30
N HIS A 713 -51.14 8.56 14.63
CA HIS A 713 -51.24 7.36 15.48
C HIS A 713 -49.96 6.53 15.69
N GLN A 714 -49.43 6.62 16.91
CA GLN A 714 -48.51 5.65 17.52
C GLN A 714 -49.15 4.26 17.55
N HIS A 715 -49.02 3.48 16.49
CA HIS A 715 -49.11 2.03 16.56
C HIS A 715 -47.68 1.50 16.76
N LYS A 716 -47.46 0.78 17.87
CA LYS A 716 -46.26 -0.07 18.01
C LYS A 716 -46.18 -0.98 16.77
N PRO A 717 -45.02 -1.13 16.12
CA PRO A 717 -44.90 -2.01 14.95
C PRO A 717 -45.39 -3.41 15.29
N THR A 718 -46.09 -4.07 14.36
CA THR A 718 -46.39 -5.50 14.48
C THR A 718 -45.08 -6.29 14.56
N ARG A 719 -45.09 -7.49 15.14
CA ARG A 719 -43.88 -8.36 15.18
C ARG A 719 -43.32 -8.59 13.77
N ILE A 720 -44.19 -8.77 12.77
CA ILE A 720 -43.83 -8.85 11.36
C ILE A 720 -43.11 -7.58 10.88
N GLY A 721 -43.63 -6.38 11.21
CA GLY A 721 -42.99 -5.12 10.84
C GLY A 721 -41.60 -4.91 11.47
N GLN A 722 -41.33 -5.49 12.64
CA GLN A 722 -40.00 -5.47 13.26
C GLN A 722 -39.00 -6.37 12.52
N VAL A 723 -39.47 -7.53 12.04
CA VAL A 723 -38.67 -8.41 11.20
C VAL A 723 -38.41 -7.75 9.85
N GLU A 724 -39.42 -7.16 9.21
CA GLU A 724 -39.27 -6.39 7.97
C GLU A 724 -38.19 -5.30 8.10
N ASP A 725 -38.22 -4.50 9.17
CA ASP A 725 -37.23 -3.45 9.40
C ASP A 725 -35.80 -4.00 9.59
N THR A 726 -35.66 -5.08 10.35
CA THR A 726 -34.34 -5.71 10.61
C THR A 726 -33.74 -6.29 9.34
N LEU A 727 -34.53 -7.03 8.55
CA LEU A 727 -34.10 -7.56 7.26
C LEU A 727 -33.80 -6.43 6.26
N THR A 728 -34.57 -5.33 6.29
CA THR A 728 -34.30 -4.15 5.47
C THR A 728 -32.97 -3.51 5.82
N ARG A 729 -32.63 -3.39 7.11
CA ARG A 729 -31.33 -2.86 7.55
C ARG A 729 -30.16 -3.75 7.10
N PHE A 730 -30.29 -5.08 7.22
CA PHE A 730 -29.29 -6.04 6.71
C PHE A 730 -29.12 -5.94 5.18
N ILE A 731 -30.20 -6.02 4.41
CA ILE A 731 -30.12 -5.98 2.95
C ILE A 731 -29.56 -4.64 2.47
N ASN A 732 -29.92 -3.53 3.13
CA ASN A 732 -29.37 -2.22 2.80
C ASN A 732 -27.89 -2.07 3.17
N SER A 733 -27.41 -2.66 4.27
CA SER A 733 -25.99 -2.57 4.64
C SER A 733 -25.10 -3.28 3.61
N VAL A 734 -25.61 -4.35 2.97
CA VAL A 734 -24.90 -5.09 1.91
C VAL A 734 -25.05 -4.40 0.55
N LEU A 735 -26.28 -4.19 0.06
CA LEU A 735 -26.50 -3.71 -1.31
C LEU A 735 -26.23 -2.21 -1.51
N ASN A 736 -26.29 -1.40 -0.45
CA ASN A 736 -25.94 0.03 -0.52
C ASN A 736 -24.57 0.31 0.10
N HIS A 737 -23.74 -0.71 0.32
CA HIS A 737 -22.35 -0.50 0.71
C HIS A 737 -21.66 0.40 -0.31
N LYS A 738 -20.85 1.37 0.16
CA LYS A 738 -20.22 2.39 -0.71
C LYS A 738 -19.45 1.78 -1.89
N ASP A 739 -18.77 0.65 -1.66
CA ASP A 739 -17.91 0.02 -2.66
C ASP A 739 -18.73 -0.87 -3.60
N VAL A 740 -19.85 -1.41 -3.12
CA VAL A 740 -20.82 -2.11 -3.97
C VAL A 740 -21.48 -1.12 -4.92
N LEU A 741 -21.84 0.08 -4.46
CA LEU A 741 -22.47 1.09 -5.32
C LEU A 741 -21.54 1.60 -6.42
N ARG A 742 -20.22 1.49 -6.24
CA ARG A 742 -19.20 1.93 -7.19
C ARG A 742 -18.59 0.79 -8.03
N SER A 743 -18.87 -0.46 -7.66
CA SER A 743 -18.44 -1.62 -8.43
C SER A 743 -19.20 -1.74 -9.76
N SER A 744 -18.76 -2.66 -10.62
CA SER A 744 -19.40 -2.89 -11.91
C SER A 744 -20.86 -3.32 -11.78
N SER A 745 -21.69 -2.94 -12.74
CA SER A 745 -23.10 -3.39 -12.79
C SER A 745 -23.23 -4.92 -12.83
N SER A 746 -22.28 -5.62 -13.45
CA SER A 746 -22.25 -7.09 -13.49
C SER A 746 -22.04 -7.68 -12.10
N ASP A 747 -21.08 -7.15 -11.33
CA ASP A 747 -20.78 -7.63 -9.98
C ASP A 747 -21.92 -7.28 -9.02
N GLN A 748 -22.49 -6.07 -9.11
CA GLN A 748 -23.67 -5.66 -8.33
C GLN A 748 -24.87 -6.59 -8.55
N ASN A 749 -25.16 -6.94 -9.80
CA ASN A 749 -26.27 -7.85 -10.12
C ASN A 749 -26.02 -9.26 -9.58
N THR A 750 -24.78 -9.75 -9.66
CA THR A 750 -24.40 -11.06 -9.10
C THR A 750 -24.58 -11.07 -7.59
N LEU A 751 -24.08 -10.05 -6.88
CA LEU A 751 -24.28 -9.91 -5.44
C LEU A 751 -25.77 -9.85 -5.08
N ARG A 752 -26.57 -9.05 -5.78
CA ARG A 752 -28.02 -8.97 -5.55
C ARG A 752 -28.69 -10.34 -5.68
N GLN A 753 -28.32 -11.10 -6.70
CA GLN A 753 -28.89 -12.43 -6.94
C GLN A 753 -28.47 -13.45 -5.88
N GLU A 754 -27.18 -13.48 -5.50
CA GLU A 754 -26.69 -14.41 -4.48
C GLU A 754 -27.21 -14.05 -3.08
N LEU A 755 -27.31 -12.75 -2.74
CA LEU A 755 -27.94 -12.31 -1.48
C LEU A 755 -29.42 -12.69 -1.42
N LYS A 756 -30.16 -12.52 -2.53
CA LYS A 756 -31.53 -12.98 -2.64
C LYS A 756 -31.62 -14.49 -2.43
N THR A 757 -30.76 -15.25 -3.10
CA THR A 757 -30.72 -16.71 -2.98
C THR A 757 -30.43 -17.14 -1.54
N PHE A 758 -29.50 -16.47 -0.85
CA PHE A 758 -29.18 -16.70 0.56
C PHE A 758 -30.38 -16.46 1.48
N MET A 759 -31.08 -15.33 1.34
CA MET A 759 -32.25 -15.03 2.17
C MET A 759 -33.41 -16.01 1.93
N HIS A 760 -33.67 -16.37 0.67
CA HIS A 760 -34.67 -17.39 0.35
C HIS A 760 -34.26 -18.77 0.88
N ALA A 761 -32.98 -19.14 0.81
CA ALA A 761 -32.49 -20.41 1.34
C ALA A 761 -32.73 -20.55 2.85
N HIS A 762 -32.55 -19.48 3.65
CA HIS A 762 -32.94 -19.50 5.07
C HIS A 762 -34.44 -19.74 5.27
N ALA A 763 -35.30 -19.07 4.51
CA ALA A 763 -36.74 -19.28 4.60
C ALA A 763 -37.13 -20.73 4.23
N THR A 764 -36.56 -21.28 3.16
CA THR A 764 -36.78 -22.68 2.75
C THR A 764 -36.22 -23.68 3.76
N GLN A 765 -35.05 -23.42 4.34
CA GLN A 765 -34.45 -24.27 5.37
C GLN A 765 -35.34 -24.33 6.64
N VAL A 766 -35.94 -23.19 7.05
CA VAL A 766 -36.89 -23.18 8.17
C VAL A 766 -38.11 -24.06 7.87
N GLU A 767 -38.62 -24.04 6.64
CA GLU A 767 -39.70 -24.93 6.21
C GLU A 767 -39.28 -26.41 6.25
N ASP A 768 -38.09 -26.72 5.74
CA ASP A 768 -37.50 -28.07 5.78
C ASP A 768 -37.33 -28.58 7.23
N ASN A 769 -36.80 -27.75 8.13
CA ASN A 769 -36.67 -28.07 9.56
C ASN A 769 -38.05 -28.30 10.20
N SER A 770 -39.06 -27.50 9.85
CA SER A 770 -40.44 -27.70 10.33
C SER A 770 -41.03 -29.04 9.84
N ARG A 771 -40.78 -29.43 8.58
CA ARG A 771 -41.25 -30.72 8.05
C ARG A 771 -40.54 -31.90 8.71
N PHE A 772 -39.23 -31.79 8.87
CA PHE A 772 -38.41 -32.81 9.51
C PHE A 772 -38.74 -32.97 11.00
N SER A 773 -38.97 -31.88 11.73
CA SER A 773 -39.36 -31.93 13.16
C SER A 773 -40.74 -32.55 13.40
N GLN A 774 -41.67 -32.45 12.44
CA GLN A 774 -43.01 -33.04 12.53
C GLN A 774 -43.03 -34.56 12.29
N GLN A 775 -41.98 -35.13 11.68
CA GLN A 775 -41.93 -36.55 11.38
C GLN A 775 -41.52 -37.38 12.62
N ALA A 776 -42.01 -38.63 12.71
CA ALA A 776 -41.80 -39.47 13.90
C ALA A 776 -40.34 -39.91 14.10
N SER A 777 -39.62 -40.21 13.03
CA SER A 777 -38.20 -40.62 13.07
C SER A 777 -37.27 -39.42 12.94
N SER A 778 -36.16 -39.39 13.68
CA SER A 778 -35.10 -38.40 13.49
C SER A 778 -33.96 -38.90 12.59
N GLU A 779 -34.02 -40.13 12.07
CA GLU A 779 -32.84 -40.73 11.40
C GLU A 779 -32.74 -40.44 9.89
N VAL A 780 -33.87 -40.24 9.21
CA VAL A 780 -33.96 -40.06 7.75
C VAL A 780 -35.10 -39.10 7.44
N PHE A 781 -34.84 -38.03 6.70
CA PHE A 781 -35.86 -37.12 6.19
C PHE A 781 -36.73 -37.87 5.18
N SER A 782 -37.98 -38.14 5.55
CA SER A 782 -38.80 -39.12 4.83
C SER A 782 -39.42 -38.59 3.53
N SER A 783 -39.48 -37.27 3.37
CA SER A 783 -40.08 -36.61 2.21
C SER A 783 -39.35 -35.31 1.84
N PRO A 784 -38.05 -35.36 1.49
CA PRO A 784 -37.35 -34.20 0.96
C PRO A 784 -37.94 -33.83 -0.41
N GLU A 785 -38.07 -32.53 -0.68
CA GLU A 785 -38.55 -32.05 -1.99
C GLU A 785 -37.53 -32.20 -3.12
N GLN A 786 -36.26 -32.32 -2.76
CA GLN A 786 -35.11 -32.35 -3.66
C GLN A 786 -34.21 -33.54 -3.35
N SER A 787 -33.46 -34.01 -4.33
CA SER A 787 -32.34 -34.94 -4.04
C SER A 787 -31.26 -34.22 -3.24
N TYR A 788 -30.41 -34.98 -2.54
CA TYR A 788 -29.28 -34.40 -1.80
C TYR A 788 -28.41 -33.50 -2.67
N PHE A 789 -28.11 -33.92 -3.91
CA PHE A 789 -27.33 -33.12 -4.86
C PHE A 789 -28.01 -31.78 -5.19
N GLN A 790 -29.32 -31.80 -5.45
CA GLN A 790 -30.07 -30.58 -5.75
C GLN A 790 -30.15 -29.66 -4.54
N TRP A 791 -30.37 -30.22 -3.37
CA TRP A 791 -30.46 -29.47 -2.13
C TRP A 791 -29.13 -28.80 -1.77
N VAL A 792 -28.01 -29.53 -1.82
CA VAL A 792 -26.69 -28.93 -1.51
C VAL A 792 -26.32 -27.85 -2.52
N ASN A 793 -26.68 -27.98 -3.80
CA ASN A 793 -26.43 -26.96 -4.82
C ASN A 793 -27.41 -25.78 -4.79
N SER A 794 -28.49 -25.86 -4.01
CA SER A 794 -29.52 -24.82 -3.88
C SER A 794 -29.72 -24.42 -2.43
N THR A 795 -30.76 -24.92 -1.74
CA THR A 795 -31.11 -24.54 -0.37
C THR A 795 -29.96 -24.74 0.62
N GLY A 796 -29.41 -25.95 0.71
CA GLY A 796 -28.38 -26.28 1.69
C GLY A 796 -27.11 -25.44 1.52
N GLY A 797 -26.56 -25.38 0.31
CA GLY A 797 -25.37 -24.57 0.02
C GLY A 797 -25.64 -23.07 0.11
N SER A 798 -26.74 -22.58 -0.44
CA SER A 798 -27.02 -21.14 -0.41
C SER A 798 -27.43 -20.65 0.98
N HIS A 799 -27.77 -21.54 1.91
CA HIS A 799 -28.02 -21.21 3.32
C HIS A 799 -26.75 -20.83 4.07
N VAL A 800 -25.58 -21.37 3.69
CA VAL A 800 -24.32 -20.91 4.29
C VAL A 800 -23.88 -19.59 3.66
N ALA A 801 -23.31 -18.71 4.48
CA ALA A 801 -22.93 -17.36 4.08
C ALA A 801 -21.69 -17.28 3.15
N CYS A 802 -21.47 -18.27 2.29
CA CYS A 802 -20.31 -18.36 1.40
C CYS A 802 -20.56 -17.62 0.07
N ALA A 803 -21.57 -18.01 -0.72
CA ALA A 803 -21.78 -17.52 -2.08
C ALA A 803 -22.00 -15.99 -2.14
N TYR A 804 -22.91 -15.45 -1.32
CA TYR A 804 -23.17 -14.00 -1.34
C TYR A 804 -21.98 -13.20 -0.80
N SER A 805 -21.22 -13.73 0.16
CA SER A 805 -20.00 -13.10 0.67
C SER A 805 -18.89 -13.10 -0.38
N PHE A 806 -18.80 -14.15 -1.19
CA PHE A 806 -17.90 -14.21 -2.33
C PHE A 806 -18.28 -13.14 -3.38
N ALA A 807 -19.57 -13.05 -3.72
CA ALA A 807 -20.06 -12.03 -4.65
C ALA A 807 -19.85 -10.60 -4.11
N PHE A 808 -19.94 -10.41 -2.79
CA PHE A 808 -19.61 -9.14 -2.13
C PHE A 808 -18.12 -8.82 -2.24
N SER A 809 -17.24 -9.80 -1.97
CA SER A 809 -15.80 -9.69 -2.20
C SER A 809 -15.46 -9.28 -3.64
N ASN A 810 -16.16 -9.84 -4.64
CA ASN A 810 -15.98 -9.44 -6.05
C ASN A 810 -16.35 -7.96 -6.28
N CYS A 811 -17.42 -7.46 -5.65
CA CYS A 811 -17.74 -6.03 -5.69
C CYS A 811 -16.65 -5.17 -5.06
N LEU A 812 -16.09 -5.60 -3.91
CA LEU A 812 -14.99 -4.87 -3.27
C LEU A 812 -13.73 -4.87 -4.13
N MET A 813 -13.39 -5.99 -4.80
CA MET A 813 -12.26 -6.04 -5.72
C MET A 813 -12.49 -5.14 -6.95
N SER A 814 -13.71 -5.12 -7.48
CA SER A 814 -14.09 -4.26 -8.60
C SER A 814 -13.84 -2.78 -8.30
N GLU A 815 -14.28 -2.26 -7.15
CA GLU A 815 -13.99 -0.88 -6.74
C GLU A 815 -12.52 -0.69 -6.38
N ASN A 816 -12.01 -1.46 -5.41
CA ASN A 816 -10.76 -1.13 -4.74
C ASN A 816 -9.50 -1.48 -5.56
N LEU A 817 -9.57 -2.47 -6.46
CA LEU A 817 -8.43 -2.88 -7.29
C LEU A 817 -8.57 -2.47 -8.76
N LEU A 818 -9.80 -2.25 -9.25
CA LEU A 818 -10.07 -2.08 -10.69
C LEU A 818 -10.84 -0.83 -11.06
N GLN A 819 -11.07 0.07 -10.09
CA GLN A 819 -11.71 1.36 -10.31
C GLN A 819 -13.12 1.20 -10.93
N GLY A 820 -13.90 0.25 -10.39
CA GLY A 820 -15.30 0.00 -10.79
C GLY A 820 -15.48 -0.89 -12.03
N ARG A 821 -14.39 -1.37 -12.64
CA ARG A 821 -14.47 -2.35 -13.75
C ARG A 821 -14.83 -3.74 -13.24
N ASP A 822 -15.42 -4.57 -14.11
CA ASP A 822 -15.77 -5.96 -13.81
C ASP A 822 -14.58 -6.69 -13.17
N ALA A 823 -14.82 -7.36 -12.03
CA ALA A 823 -13.80 -8.15 -11.35
C ALA A 823 -13.21 -9.22 -12.30
N PHE A 824 -14.08 -9.85 -13.09
CA PHE A 824 -13.74 -10.89 -14.07
C PHE A 824 -14.47 -10.60 -15.38
N PRO A 825 -13.83 -9.90 -16.34
CA PRO A 825 -14.52 -9.41 -17.54
C PRO A 825 -14.83 -10.50 -18.58
N SER A 826 -14.00 -11.54 -18.72
CA SER A 826 -14.16 -12.53 -19.79
C SER A 826 -15.22 -13.58 -19.45
N VAL A 827 -15.93 -14.10 -20.47
CA VAL A 827 -16.96 -15.14 -20.30
C VAL A 827 -16.38 -16.36 -19.58
N THR A 828 -15.16 -16.76 -19.95
CA THR A 828 -14.47 -17.89 -19.33
C THR A 828 -14.14 -17.60 -17.87
N GLN A 829 -13.61 -16.42 -17.54
CA GLN A 829 -13.35 -16.04 -16.15
C GLN A 829 -14.65 -15.99 -15.32
N LYS A 830 -15.74 -15.42 -15.86
CA LYS A 830 -17.06 -15.40 -15.18
C LYS A 830 -17.61 -16.79 -14.90
N TYR A 831 -17.43 -17.72 -15.83
CA TYR A 831 -17.82 -19.11 -15.62
C TYR A 831 -16.99 -19.78 -14.52
N LEU A 832 -15.65 -19.63 -14.59
CA LEU A 832 -14.73 -20.23 -13.64
C LEU A 832 -14.91 -19.68 -12.22
N ILE A 833 -15.07 -18.36 -12.06
CA ILE A 833 -15.30 -17.77 -10.74
C ILE A 833 -16.64 -18.22 -10.14
N SER A 834 -17.68 -18.39 -10.96
CA SER A 834 -18.97 -18.93 -10.52
C SER A 834 -18.84 -20.40 -10.09
N SER A 835 -18.03 -21.17 -10.81
CA SER A 835 -17.71 -22.57 -10.46
C SER A 835 -16.96 -22.65 -9.13
N ILE A 836 -15.91 -21.84 -8.95
CA ILE A 836 -15.15 -21.72 -7.69
C ILE A 836 -16.09 -21.40 -6.53
N MET A 837 -16.92 -20.36 -6.68
CA MET A 837 -17.89 -19.94 -5.66
C MET A 837 -18.85 -21.08 -5.29
N ARG A 838 -19.37 -21.82 -6.27
CA ARG A 838 -20.31 -22.92 -6.01
C ARG A 838 -19.64 -24.11 -5.32
N HIS A 839 -18.46 -24.53 -5.75
CA HIS A 839 -17.72 -25.63 -5.09
C HIS A 839 -17.35 -25.26 -3.65
N ALA A 840 -16.83 -24.06 -3.41
CA ALA A 840 -16.53 -23.57 -2.05
C ALA A 840 -17.80 -23.53 -1.16
N THR A 841 -18.94 -23.10 -1.72
CA THR A 841 -20.23 -23.08 -1.02
C THR A 841 -20.71 -24.48 -0.64
N ASN A 842 -20.63 -25.43 -1.58
CA ASN A 842 -21.03 -26.82 -1.34
C ASN A 842 -20.15 -27.47 -0.27
N MET A 843 -18.83 -27.28 -0.34
CA MET A 843 -17.90 -27.76 0.68
C MET A 843 -18.25 -27.20 2.06
N CYS A 844 -18.45 -25.88 2.13
CA CYS A 844 -18.78 -25.21 3.39
C CYS A 844 -20.02 -25.78 4.04
N ARG A 845 -21.07 -26.06 3.26
CA ARG A 845 -22.27 -26.73 3.77
C ARG A 845 -21.99 -28.15 4.27
N MET A 846 -21.25 -28.94 3.51
CA MET A 846 -20.95 -30.34 3.87
C MET A 846 -20.13 -30.43 5.16
N TYR A 847 -19.13 -29.57 5.35
CA TYR A 847 -18.30 -29.58 6.55
C TYR A 847 -19.00 -28.98 7.77
N ASN A 848 -19.83 -27.95 7.57
CA ASN A 848 -20.70 -27.46 8.63
C ASN A 848 -21.62 -28.58 9.14
N ASP A 849 -22.32 -29.26 8.22
CA ASP A 849 -23.20 -30.39 8.54
C ASP A 849 -22.44 -31.56 9.21
N TYR A 850 -21.19 -31.81 8.81
CA TYR A 850 -20.35 -32.83 9.44
C TYR A 850 -20.08 -32.54 10.92
N GLY A 851 -19.82 -31.28 11.25
CA GLY A 851 -19.53 -30.81 12.60
C GLY A 851 -20.76 -30.71 13.50
N SER A 852 -21.93 -30.38 12.92
CA SER A 852 -23.15 -30.06 13.65
C SER A 852 -24.11 -31.23 13.89
N ILE A 853 -23.83 -32.44 13.40
CA ILE A 853 -24.77 -33.59 13.43
C ILE A 853 -25.48 -33.75 14.79
N ALA A 854 -24.73 -33.76 15.90
CA ALA A 854 -25.31 -33.99 17.22
C ALA A 854 -26.25 -32.86 17.67
N ARG A 855 -25.96 -31.62 17.26
CA ARG A 855 -26.80 -30.46 17.52
C ARG A 855 -28.05 -30.51 16.65
N ASP A 856 -27.89 -30.74 15.34
CA ASP A 856 -28.99 -30.77 14.40
C ASP A 856 -29.97 -31.93 14.68
N ASP A 857 -29.47 -33.10 15.12
CA ASP A 857 -30.28 -34.22 15.62
C ASP A 857 -31.15 -33.80 16.82
N ALA A 858 -30.57 -33.03 17.75
CA ALA A 858 -31.23 -32.59 18.97
C ALA A 858 -32.26 -31.47 18.69
N GLU A 859 -31.91 -30.54 17.81
CA GLU A 859 -32.75 -29.39 17.42
C GLU A 859 -33.79 -29.77 16.35
N ARG A 860 -33.69 -30.96 15.75
CA ARG A 860 -34.51 -31.41 14.61
C ARG A 860 -34.32 -30.51 13.38
N ASN A 861 -33.09 -30.12 13.11
CA ASN A 861 -32.70 -29.37 11.92
C ASN A 861 -32.25 -30.32 10.80
N VAL A 862 -32.58 -29.99 9.55
CA VAL A 862 -32.20 -30.79 8.38
C VAL A 862 -30.70 -30.64 8.12
N ASN A 863 -30.03 -31.78 8.04
CA ASN A 863 -28.60 -31.94 7.84
C ASN A 863 -28.39 -32.87 6.64
N SER A 864 -27.25 -32.74 5.93
CA SER A 864 -26.82 -33.66 4.86
C SER A 864 -27.07 -35.13 5.19
N MET A 865 -26.80 -35.54 6.43
CA MET A 865 -26.89 -36.93 6.90
C MET A 865 -28.31 -37.49 7.02
N HIS A 866 -29.32 -36.62 6.99
CA HIS A 866 -30.73 -37.02 7.03
C HIS A 866 -31.26 -37.41 5.65
N PHE A 867 -30.57 -37.11 4.56
CA PHE A 867 -31.06 -37.43 3.22
C PHE A 867 -31.07 -38.95 2.96
N PRO A 868 -32.12 -39.50 2.30
CA PRO A 868 -32.26 -40.93 2.03
C PRO A 868 -31.05 -41.57 1.33
N GLU A 869 -30.33 -40.80 0.50
CA GLU A 869 -29.13 -41.20 -0.20
C GLU A 869 -28.01 -41.69 0.74
N PHE A 870 -27.96 -41.18 1.98
CA PHE A 870 -27.00 -41.64 3.00
C PHE A 870 -27.44 -42.91 3.74
N ALA A 871 -28.73 -43.27 3.67
CA ALA A 871 -29.29 -44.46 4.32
C ALA A 871 -29.24 -45.73 3.45
N VAL A 872 -29.21 -45.59 2.11
CA VAL A 872 -29.35 -46.70 1.16
C VAL A 872 -27.98 -47.14 0.64
N CYS A 873 -27.38 -48.19 1.22
CA CYS A 873 -26.24 -48.88 0.60
C CYS A 873 -26.26 -50.38 0.88
N LYS A 874 -26.26 -51.22 -0.17
CA LYS A 874 -26.29 -52.68 -0.04
C LYS A 874 -24.93 -53.20 0.45
N GLY A 875 -24.91 -53.78 1.66
CA GLY A 875 -23.75 -54.53 2.18
C GLY A 875 -22.76 -53.75 3.02
N ALA A 876 -23.03 -52.48 3.35
CA ALA A 876 -22.22 -51.67 4.27
C ALA A 876 -22.92 -51.49 5.63
N SER A 877 -22.13 -51.31 6.69
CA SER A 877 -22.62 -50.91 8.01
C SER A 877 -23.36 -49.55 7.93
N GLN A 878 -24.42 -49.39 8.72
CA GLN A 878 -25.23 -48.16 8.80
C GLN A 878 -24.76 -47.22 9.93
N SER A 879 -23.55 -47.41 10.44
CA SER A 879 -23.06 -46.63 11.57
C SER A 879 -22.90 -45.15 11.20
N LEU A 880 -22.99 -44.27 12.20
CA LEU A 880 -22.74 -42.84 12.03
C LEU A 880 -21.37 -42.56 11.40
N ASN A 881 -20.37 -43.39 11.68
CA ASN A 881 -19.02 -43.23 11.13
C ASN A 881 -18.98 -43.52 9.63
N ASP A 882 -19.66 -44.57 9.15
CA ASP A 882 -19.72 -44.90 7.71
C ASP A 882 -20.44 -43.79 6.93
N ARG A 883 -21.46 -43.22 7.55
CA ARG A 883 -22.24 -42.10 7.07
C ARG A 883 -21.36 -40.84 6.96
N LYS A 884 -20.62 -40.50 8.02
CA LYS A 884 -19.62 -39.41 8.04
C LYS A 884 -18.55 -39.57 6.96
N GLU A 885 -18.02 -40.78 6.78
CA GLU A 885 -17.00 -41.06 5.78
C GLU A 885 -17.49 -40.76 4.35
N ARG A 886 -18.74 -41.15 4.02
CA ARG A 886 -19.35 -40.83 2.72
C ARG A 886 -19.53 -39.33 2.51
N LEU A 887 -19.97 -38.58 3.53
CA LEU A 887 -20.06 -37.13 3.41
C LEU A 887 -18.68 -36.52 3.16
N SER A 888 -17.65 -37.00 3.86
CA SER A 888 -16.26 -36.58 3.62
C SER A 888 -15.75 -36.94 2.23
N GLU A 889 -16.17 -38.07 1.64
CA GLU A 889 -15.84 -38.41 0.24
C GLU A 889 -16.41 -37.41 -0.76
N VAL A 890 -17.68 -37.01 -0.59
CA VAL A 890 -18.32 -36.02 -1.45
C VAL A 890 -17.68 -34.64 -1.24
N ALA A 891 -17.38 -34.26 0.00
CA ALA A 891 -16.71 -32.99 0.30
C ALA A 891 -15.31 -32.92 -0.34
N ARG A 892 -14.53 -34.01 -0.30
CA ARG A 892 -13.24 -34.10 -1.02
C ARG A 892 -13.40 -33.97 -2.53
N TYR A 893 -14.47 -34.51 -3.11
CA TYR A 893 -14.74 -34.34 -4.53
C TYR A 893 -15.01 -32.87 -4.90
N GLU A 894 -15.75 -32.14 -4.06
CA GLU A 894 -15.98 -30.70 -4.24
C GLU A 894 -14.68 -29.91 -4.09
N GLN A 895 -13.79 -30.30 -3.16
CA GLN A 895 -12.45 -29.72 -2.99
C GLN A 895 -11.58 -29.91 -4.24
N ASP A 896 -11.51 -31.13 -4.77
CA ASP A 896 -10.79 -31.40 -6.00
C ASP A 896 -11.33 -30.58 -7.19
N CYS A 897 -12.64 -30.31 -7.22
CA CYS A 897 -13.25 -29.46 -8.24
C CYS A 897 -12.91 -27.97 -8.05
N LEU A 898 -12.90 -27.49 -6.81
CA LEU A 898 -12.47 -26.14 -6.44
C LEU A 898 -11.03 -25.89 -6.89
N ASP A 899 -10.10 -26.79 -6.56
CA ASP A 899 -8.68 -26.66 -6.91
C ASP A 899 -8.47 -26.61 -8.42
N ARG A 900 -9.13 -27.52 -9.16
CA ARG A 900 -9.09 -27.52 -10.63
C ARG A 900 -9.65 -26.23 -11.24
N ALA A 901 -10.71 -25.68 -10.66
CA ALA A 901 -11.32 -24.44 -11.14
C ALA A 901 -10.41 -23.23 -10.86
N LEU A 902 -9.74 -23.19 -9.69
CA LEU A 902 -8.73 -22.16 -9.35
C LEU A 902 -7.54 -22.20 -10.31
N GLU A 903 -6.98 -23.37 -10.59
CA GLU A 903 -5.90 -23.54 -11.57
C GLU A 903 -6.32 -23.11 -12.98
N ALA A 904 -7.55 -23.43 -13.37
CA ALA A 904 -8.10 -23.02 -14.66
C ALA A 904 -8.27 -21.49 -14.75
N LEU A 905 -8.75 -20.85 -13.66
CA LEU A 905 -8.89 -19.39 -13.61
C LEU A 905 -7.52 -18.70 -13.67
N GLU A 906 -6.52 -19.23 -12.98
CA GLU A 906 -5.16 -18.70 -13.02
C GLU A 906 -4.54 -18.80 -14.41
N ARG A 907 -4.70 -19.94 -15.10
CA ARG A 907 -4.28 -20.10 -16.49
C ARG A 907 -5.01 -19.13 -17.42
N GLN A 908 -6.33 -19.06 -17.33
CA GLN A 908 -7.12 -18.16 -18.16
C GLN A 908 -6.75 -16.69 -17.94
N SER A 909 -6.49 -16.28 -16.70
CA SER A 909 -6.12 -14.88 -16.40
C SER A 909 -4.73 -14.53 -16.95
N ARG A 910 -3.81 -15.49 -17.00
CA ARG A 910 -2.51 -15.31 -17.71
C ARG A 910 -2.71 -15.21 -19.22
N ASP A 911 -3.57 -16.06 -19.79
CA ASP A 911 -3.86 -16.04 -21.23
C ASP A 911 -4.57 -14.75 -21.66
N ASP A 912 -5.53 -14.26 -20.87
CA ASP A 912 -6.28 -13.03 -21.12
C ASP A 912 -5.36 -11.78 -20.99
N ALA A 913 -4.34 -11.83 -20.13
CA ALA A 913 -3.43 -10.71 -19.89
C ALA A 913 -2.27 -10.61 -20.90
N GLY A 914 -1.87 -11.72 -21.53
CA GLY A 914 -0.76 -11.77 -22.49
C GLY A 914 0.57 -11.27 -21.89
N ASP A 915 1.40 -10.61 -22.71
CA ASP A 915 2.66 -9.96 -22.26
C ASP A 915 2.42 -8.72 -21.37
N CYS A 916 1.17 -8.27 -21.24
CA CYS A 916 0.75 -7.10 -20.48
C CYS A 916 0.26 -7.47 -19.07
N ALA A 917 0.66 -8.63 -18.53
CA ALA A 917 0.28 -9.08 -17.19
C ALA A 917 0.65 -8.01 -16.14
N GLY A 918 -0.36 -7.23 -15.73
CA GLY A 918 -0.23 -6.21 -14.71
C GLY A 918 -0.28 -6.81 -13.29
N SER A 919 0.17 -6.01 -12.32
CA SER A 919 0.04 -6.27 -10.89
C SER A 919 -1.39 -6.66 -10.48
N ALA A 920 -2.40 -6.04 -11.11
CA ALA A 920 -3.81 -6.15 -10.74
C ALA A 920 -4.43 -7.55 -10.98
N GLU A 921 -4.15 -8.23 -12.10
CA GLU A 921 -4.72 -9.57 -12.37
C GLU A 921 -4.15 -10.62 -11.41
N GLY A 922 -2.82 -10.61 -11.23
CA GLY A 922 -2.17 -11.45 -10.22
C GLY A 922 -2.68 -11.12 -8.82
N ARG A 923 -2.98 -9.85 -8.54
CA ARG A 923 -3.50 -9.43 -7.24
C ARG A 923 -4.90 -9.95 -6.95
N LYS A 924 -5.84 -9.88 -7.89
CA LYS A 924 -7.19 -10.45 -7.71
C LYS A 924 -7.16 -11.94 -7.38
N LEU A 925 -6.33 -12.71 -8.07
CA LEU A 925 -6.21 -14.14 -7.83
C LEU A 925 -5.72 -14.44 -6.40
N LYS A 926 -4.82 -13.61 -5.84
CA LYS A 926 -4.40 -13.74 -4.43
C LYS A 926 -5.55 -13.47 -3.45
N ILE A 927 -6.45 -12.53 -3.76
CA ILE A 927 -7.64 -12.25 -2.94
C ILE A 927 -8.67 -13.39 -3.02
N VAL A 928 -8.90 -13.94 -4.22
CA VAL A 928 -9.76 -15.12 -4.40
C VAL A 928 -9.22 -16.32 -3.61
N LYS A 929 -7.92 -16.60 -3.72
CA LYS A 929 -7.26 -17.68 -2.96
C LYS A 929 -7.36 -17.44 -1.45
N LEU A 930 -7.18 -16.20 -0.98
CA LEU A 930 -7.39 -15.86 0.43
C LEU A 930 -8.81 -16.18 0.89
N PHE A 931 -9.84 -15.83 0.11
CA PHE A 931 -11.23 -16.17 0.46
C PHE A 931 -11.44 -17.69 0.54
N CYS A 932 -10.89 -18.45 -0.41
CA CYS A 932 -10.95 -19.92 -0.39
C CYS A 932 -10.22 -20.50 0.83
N ASP A 933 -9.03 -20.00 1.18
CA ASP A 933 -8.28 -20.41 2.38
C ASP A 933 -9.06 -20.14 3.67
N VAL A 934 -9.78 -19.02 3.74
CA VAL A 934 -10.66 -18.70 4.88
C VAL A 934 -11.82 -19.71 4.96
N THR A 935 -12.42 -20.05 3.83
CA THR A 935 -13.50 -21.05 3.76
C THR A 935 -13.00 -22.43 4.20
N ASP A 936 -11.86 -22.88 3.66
CA ASP A 936 -11.21 -24.15 4.04
C ASP A 936 -10.83 -24.19 5.53
N LEU A 937 -10.39 -23.06 6.11
CA LEU A 937 -10.14 -23.00 7.54
C LEU A 937 -11.42 -23.22 8.36
N TYR A 938 -12.54 -22.60 8.01
CA TYR A 938 -13.82 -22.86 8.68
C TYR A 938 -14.21 -24.33 8.59
N ASP A 939 -14.08 -24.92 7.40
CA ASP A 939 -14.39 -26.34 7.14
C ASP A 939 -13.58 -27.27 8.05
N GLN A 940 -12.26 -27.04 8.14
CA GLN A 940 -11.38 -27.80 9.02
C GLN A 940 -11.71 -27.61 10.50
N LEU A 941 -12.10 -26.39 10.91
CA LEU A 941 -12.51 -26.14 12.29
C LEU A 941 -13.83 -26.84 12.64
N TYR A 942 -14.83 -26.86 11.75
CA TYR A 942 -16.09 -27.56 11.96
C TYR A 942 -15.90 -29.07 12.19
N VAL A 943 -14.94 -29.68 11.49
CA VAL A 943 -14.59 -31.10 11.70
C VAL A 943 -14.02 -31.34 13.10
N ILE A 944 -13.26 -30.38 13.64
CA ILE A 944 -12.61 -30.51 14.95
C ILE A 944 -13.58 -30.18 16.08
N LYS A 945 -14.45 -29.18 15.90
CA LYS A 945 -15.37 -28.68 16.92
C LYS A 945 -16.55 -27.95 16.27
N ASP A 946 -17.77 -28.22 16.74
CA ASP A 946 -18.93 -27.40 16.38
C ASP A 946 -18.72 -25.94 16.87
N LEU A 947 -18.79 -25.01 15.92
CA LEU A 947 -18.58 -23.58 16.14
C LEU A 947 -19.88 -22.77 16.19
N SER A 948 -21.02 -23.40 15.91
CA SER A 948 -22.31 -22.69 15.80
C SER A 948 -22.97 -22.56 17.17
N SER A 949 -23.82 -21.54 17.32
CA SER A 949 -24.59 -21.31 18.54
C SER A 949 -25.70 -22.35 18.68
N SER A 950 -25.91 -22.89 19.88
CA SER A 950 -27.05 -23.75 20.19
C SER A 950 -28.24 -22.91 20.66
N MET A 951 -29.46 -23.26 20.24
CA MET A 951 -30.66 -22.65 20.80
C MET A 951 -30.91 -23.12 22.24
N LYS A 952 -31.33 -22.21 23.14
CA LYS A 952 -31.63 -22.50 24.56
C LYS A 952 -33.12 -22.64 24.87
#